data_AF-A0A964ZEM5-F1
#
_entry.id   AF-A0A964ZEM5-F1
#
_cell.length_a   1.000
_cell.length_b   1.000
_cell.length_c   1.000
_cell.angle_alpha   90.00
_cell.angle_beta   90.00
_cell.angle_gamma   90.00
#
_symmetry.space_group_name_H-M   'P 1'
#
loop_
_entity.id
_entity.type
_entity.pdbx_description
1 polymer ?
#
loop_
_entity_poly.entity_id
_entity_poly.type
_entity_poly.pdbx_seq_one_letter_code
_entity_poly.pdbx_strand_id
1 'polypeptide(L)'
;GIQPAHRFVMRSCNHEQRRRLPAIAAMIEWRPPLPTRVDGDNAERMTSGRGRVVLITTTLNSDWGGWPVSPAFPPLMQETLYYAAGARLRERALTVGEPIELHLDAQTAGAEAVIDSPRDAGEVDDTPRRVPIQPLGDGSVMRFAETDLSGVYRVTLGSSPKEYLVAVNVPATSEDQQASESNLARTSREELEKTYPEWDIQVTRDLANIVHATPAGVESAEVTYAPQGPPVARVLLLVMLGLLLIEVVLAWRFGHYSASAGLPEDGPPIKSAFWQQVIQIAPWLLLTGMAGVGFILIHDAFTGDFLGFLPESLRSIVERSMGVPPPTPGENSRWRLEYMSYFYDGKADPWLAGTVLVFMAVGIGVVYWNEGNDVSGRFRSLILALRMGLVLLMLAVFLPQLRLYFERQGWPDVVILLDDSASMSTLDAYRQPRIKDAADTLARQADLSDEEKADLTRLLAGTPGATPANRLRLAQTLLAKDENVLREWLNRRKVRLHVYRFASRPQRLADLTNPGEVEAAVRAINALRAKAEHDSTQLGVAIRQVLNDFRGSSLAAVVVLSDGAITEGEGLERVAKYADSLRVPLFFIGIGDAHEQKDLYLHDLQAEDAVYVNDRIVFEVKLTAQGFNNGSFPVSLYEKGKDRPLDTKTVMAGGDARTVKVRLIHRPTETGEKVYVVRTPLVEGEIDKENNQVEKTVFVREAKQINVLYVEGYRRYEYHYLKTLLERESNRVKGNKTVNLRVLLRDGDTDAPLQDRTLIPNFPTPFRMADTHTAKEDLWSYDVIILGDVDPEPLTDHLKNVAEWVQERGGGLLVMGGERFSPRAYRNSPLRDVLPLDMVNEVDDAEEERVDPFRLELTPAGRMHPIFRFSPDEKENEEIGGRLKEFFWYPEGFQPKRAAEVLAVHPTAKIGKKSEKLPLILQHFAGAGRCMFLGVSETWRWNWREDQLHYNQFWIQTVRYMARSKVGRIELRLDRQTPYRRGEPIKMMVRFPDDEKPPADNTEVRVTVERNLPGKPTDKESRIVQLTRLEGSRATFEATLTQTPEGEYRFGLSEPATKPRPQAACKVLAPPGEMEFLRMNEDEMRKAAEISKGRFYTLDGMERLIDELPDGERISVNVAGPPVVVWNSSLLFLLALGLFTSEWLLRKQKNLL
;
A
#
# COMPACT_ATOMS: atom_id res chain seq x y z
N GLY A 1 -47.70 23.27 -8.82
CA GLY A 1 -47.60 24.19 -7.68
C GLY A 1 -46.54 23.69 -6.71
N ILE A 2 -45.37 24.32 -6.76
CA ILE A 2 -44.38 24.57 -5.69
C ILE A 2 -43.91 23.38 -4.80
N GLN A 3 -42.66 22.97 -5.11
CA GLN A 3 -41.55 22.43 -4.29
C GLN A 3 -41.71 21.13 -3.46
N PRO A 4 -40.83 20.12 -3.67
CA PRO A 4 -40.25 19.35 -2.59
C PRO A 4 -38.92 20.00 -2.18
N ALA A 5 -38.98 20.77 -1.11
CA ALA A 5 -37.81 21.15 -0.33
C ALA A 5 -37.05 19.89 0.13
N HIS A 6 -35.72 19.96 0.16
CA HIS A 6 -34.86 18.99 0.82
C HIS A 6 -35.39 18.69 2.22
N ARG A 7 -35.96 17.50 2.44
CA ARG A 7 -36.44 17.08 3.76
C ARG A 7 -35.34 16.31 4.48
N PHE A 8 -34.44 17.05 5.12
CA PHE A 8 -33.78 16.56 6.32
C PHE A 8 -34.82 16.56 7.44
N VAL A 9 -35.26 15.39 7.88
CA VAL A 9 -36.15 15.28 9.05
C VAL A 9 -35.28 15.09 10.29
N MET A 10 -34.87 16.18 10.92
CA MET A 10 -34.57 16.16 12.36
C MET A 10 -35.88 16.38 13.10
N ARG A 11 -36.40 15.34 13.78
CA ARG A 11 -37.44 15.52 14.79
C ARG A 11 -36.76 15.83 16.12
N SER A 12 -36.78 17.10 16.52
CA SER A 12 -36.72 17.48 17.93
C SER A 12 -38.05 17.09 18.57
N CYS A 13 -38.01 16.24 19.61
CA CYS A 13 -39.19 15.97 20.42
C CYS A 13 -39.23 17.00 21.55
N ASN A 14 -40.28 17.81 21.57
CA ASN A 14 -40.51 18.87 22.53
C ASN A 14 -40.70 18.31 23.97
N HIS A 15 -40.37 19.15 24.94
CA HIS A 15 -40.01 18.83 26.33
C HIS A 15 -41.15 18.32 27.27
N GLU A 16 -42.28 17.78 26.77
CA GLU A 16 -43.49 17.61 27.60
C GLU A 16 -44.21 16.24 27.58
N GLN A 17 -43.59 15.18 27.08
CA GLN A 17 -44.17 13.82 27.18
C GLN A 17 -43.21 12.82 27.83
N ARG A 18 -42.83 13.09 29.08
CA ARG A 18 -42.31 12.07 30.00
C ARG A 18 -43.46 11.43 30.76
N ARG A 19 -44.06 10.37 30.21
CA ARG A 19 -44.65 9.27 30.99
C ARG A 19 -45.16 8.18 30.04
N ARG A 20 -44.50 7.01 30.12
CA ARG A 20 -44.88 5.70 29.57
C ARG A 20 -44.65 5.52 28.07
N LEU A 21 -43.51 4.92 27.71
CA LEU A 21 -43.31 3.82 26.75
C LEU A 21 -41.79 3.49 26.66
N PRO A 22 -41.37 2.21 26.59
CA PRO A 22 -39.97 1.83 26.38
C PRO A 22 -39.52 2.16 24.94
N ALA A 23 -38.27 2.61 24.81
CA ALA A 23 -37.68 3.19 23.61
C ALA A 23 -37.82 2.32 22.35
N ILE A 24 -38.49 2.86 21.33
CA ILE A 24 -38.64 2.27 20.00
C ILE A 24 -37.47 2.75 19.13
N ALA A 25 -36.71 1.81 18.58
CA ALA A 25 -35.72 2.05 17.53
C ALA A 25 -36.41 2.59 16.27
N ALA A 26 -35.94 3.70 15.72
CA ALA A 26 -36.33 4.13 14.38
C ALA A 26 -35.51 3.34 13.35
N MET A 27 -36.04 2.18 12.98
CA MET A 27 -35.56 1.40 11.83
C MET A 27 -36.18 2.02 10.57
N ILE A 28 -35.36 2.54 9.65
CA ILE A 28 -35.81 2.80 8.26
C ILE A 28 -35.60 1.48 7.51
N GLU A 29 -36.67 0.72 7.30
CA GLU A 29 -36.62 -0.53 6.53
C GLU A 29 -36.73 -0.19 5.04
N TRP A 30 -35.63 -0.38 4.29
CA TRP A 30 -35.64 -0.46 2.82
C TRP A 30 -35.02 -1.82 2.45
N ARG A 31 -35.79 -2.68 1.78
CA ARG A 31 -35.37 -4.03 1.36
C ARG A 31 -35.06 -4.06 -0.14
N PRO A 32 -33.79 -3.98 -0.58
CA PRO A 32 -33.43 -4.37 -1.94
C PRO A 32 -33.40 -5.92 -2.06
N PRO A 33 -33.62 -6.50 -3.25
CA PRO A 33 -33.62 -7.94 -3.45
C PRO A 33 -32.20 -8.51 -3.26
N LEU A 34 -32.01 -9.39 -2.27
CA LEU A 34 -30.74 -10.07 -1.97
C LEU A 34 -30.60 -11.36 -2.81
N PRO A 35 -29.41 -11.67 -3.36
CA PRO A 35 -29.01 -13.03 -3.68
C PRO A 35 -28.67 -13.81 -2.39
N THR A 36 -28.77 -15.14 -2.46
CA THR A 36 -28.66 -16.08 -1.33
C THR A 36 -27.31 -16.04 -0.59
N ARG A 37 -27.41 -16.07 0.75
CA ARG A 37 -26.39 -15.92 1.80
C ARG A 37 -25.38 -17.09 1.87
N VAL A 38 -24.10 -16.76 2.08
CA VAL A 38 -23.06 -17.64 2.65
C VAL A 38 -22.56 -16.96 3.94
N ASP A 39 -22.52 -17.67 5.05
CA ASP A 39 -22.22 -17.13 6.39
C ASP A 39 -20.71 -16.91 6.65
N GLY A 40 -20.34 -15.76 7.24
CA GLY A 40 -19.02 -15.50 7.85
C GLY A 40 -18.72 -14.00 8.07
N ASP A 41 -18.48 -13.59 9.32
CA ASP A 41 -18.24 -12.21 9.79
C ASP A 41 -17.03 -11.50 9.16
N ASN A 42 -17.25 -10.31 8.58
CA ASN A 42 -16.61 -9.02 8.91
C ASN A 42 -16.96 -7.95 7.85
N ALA A 43 -17.68 -6.91 8.28
CA ALA A 43 -17.92 -5.64 7.57
C ALA A 43 -17.96 -5.70 6.02
N GLU A 44 -19.08 -6.17 5.45
CA GLU A 44 -19.27 -6.11 4.00
C GLU A 44 -19.52 -4.67 3.53
N ARG A 45 -18.58 -4.15 2.74
CA ARG A 45 -18.81 -2.98 1.89
C ARG A 45 -19.77 -3.39 0.78
N MET A 46 -21.03 -3.01 0.92
CA MET A 46 -22.04 -3.23 -0.10
C MET A 46 -22.01 -2.05 -1.10
N THR A 47 -21.38 -2.24 -2.26
CA THR A 47 -21.47 -1.29 -3.37
C THR A 47 -22.73 -1.58 -4.17
N SER A 48 -23.82 -0.86 -3.88
CA SER A 48 -24.98 -0.76 -4.77
C SER A 48 -24.96 0.61 -5.44
N GLY A 49 -24.49 0.66 -6.69
CA GLY A 49 -24.35 1.91 -7.46
C GLY A 49 -23.14 2.78 -7.07
N ARG A 50 -23.03 3.98 -7.69
CA ARG A 50 -21.91 4.94 -7.51
C ARG A 50 -21.93 5.72 -6.17
N GLY A 51 -22.97 5.54 -5.34
CA GLY A 51 -23.11 6.22 -4.04
C GLY A 51 -22.41 5.48 -2.90
N ARG A 52 -21.98 6.21 -1.87
CA ARG A 52 -21.44 5.63 -0.63
C ARG A 52 -22.48 5.72 0.47
N VAL A 53 -22.92 4.56 0.95
CA VAL A 53 -23.82 4.46 2.11
C VAL A 53 -22.97 4.10 3.33
N VAL A 54 -23.06 4.92 4.38
CA VAL A 54 -22.46 4.64 5.68
C VAL A 54 -23.57 4.45 6.70
N LEU A 55 -23.64 3.27 7.29
CA LEU A 55 -24.54 2.97 8.40
C LEU A 55 -23.77 3.14 9.72
N ILE A 56 -24.20 4.07 10.56
CA ILE A 56 -23.66 4.27 11.91
C ILE A 56 -24.75 3.94 12.92
N THR A 57 -24.53 2.92 13.74
CA THR A 57 -25.44 2.53 14.81
C THR A 57 -24.91 3.02 16.15
N THR A 58 -25.15 4.29 16.47
CA THR A 58 -24.79 4.91 17.75
C THR A 58 -25.88 5.86 18.23
N THR A 59 -25.91 6.20 19.52
CA THR A 59 -26.85 7.19 20.06
C THR A 59 -26.38 8.61 19.73
N LEU A 60 -27.32 9.50 19.42
CA LEU A 60 -27.04 10.93 19.20
C LEU A 60 -26.81 11.71 20.51
N ASN A 61 -27.06 11.06 21.64
CA ASN A 61 -26.89 11.57 22.98
C ASN A 61 -26.01 10.61 23.80
N SER A 62 -25.67 11.00 25.02
CA SER A 62 -24.81 10.23 25.92
C SER A 62 -25.49 9.02 26.57
N ASP A 63 -26.68 8.61 26.11
CA ASP A 63 -27.50 7.61 26.79
C ASP A 63 -26.88 6.20 26.74
N TRP A 64 -26.17 5.84 25.66
CA TRP A 64 -25.50 4.53 25.52
C TRP A 64 -23.96 4.63 25.52
N GLY A 65 -23.40 5.83 25.36
CA GLY A 65 -21.96 6.06 25.40
C GLY A 65 -21.59 7.54 25.33
N GLY A 66 -20.46 7.93 25.93
CA GLY A 66 -19.98 9.33 25.95
C GLY A 66 -19.40 9.83 24.63
N TRP A 67 -19.47 9.03 23.56
CA TRP A 67 -18.82 9.34 22.29
C TRP A 67 -19.34 10.62 21.61
N PRO A 68 -20.66 10.92 21.59
CA PRO A 68 -21.16 12.20 21.04
C PRO A 68 -20.64 13.45 21.77
N VAL A 69 -20.16 13.28 23.01
CA VAL A 69 -19.55 14.35 23.84
C VAL A 69 -18.02 14.42 23.62
N SER A 70 -17.44 13.41 22.96
CA SER A 70 -16.01 13.38 22.67
C SER A 70 -15.65 14.44 21.62
N PRO A 71 -14.52 15.14 21.78
CA PRO A 71 -13.97 16.03 20.76
C PRO A 71 -13.72 15.34 19.40
N ALA A 72 -13.63 14.00 19.39
CA ALA A 72 -13.45 13.21 18.17
C ALA A 72 -14.75 13.00 17.37
N PHE A 73 -15.93 13.24 17.96
CA PHE A 73 -17.20 13.02 17.30
C PHE A 73 -17.49 14.01 16.17
N PRO A 74 -17.36 15.35 16.36
CA PRO A 74 -17.56 16.28 15.26
C PRO A 74 -16.61 16.06 14.07
N PRO A 75 -15.28 15.88 14.27
CA PRO A 75 -14.35 15.59 13.18
C PRO A 75 -14.67 14.29 12.45
N LEU A 76 -15.00 13.21 13.18
CA LEU A 76 -15.31 11.94 12.52
C LEU A 76 -16.65 11.98 11.79
N MET A 77 -17.67 12.63 12.34
CA MET A 77 -18.93 12.84 11.65
C MET A 77 -18.73 13.70 10.40
N GLN A 78 -17.90 14.73 10.48
CA GLN A 78 -17.50 15.58 9.35
C GLN A 78 -16.76 14.77 8.27
N GLU A 79 -15.75 13.98 8.64
CA GLU A 79 -15.01 13.12 7.71
C GLU A 79 -15.90 12.03 7.11
N THR A 80 -16.82 11.46 7.89
CA THR A 80 -17.77 10.45 7.40
C THR A 80 -18.77 11.07 6.43
N LEU A 81 -19.20 12.31 6.69
CA LEU A 81 -20.01 13.11 5.77
C LEU A 81 -19.23 13.45 4.49
N TYR A 82 -17.97 13.88 4.59
CA TYR A 82 -17.10 14.10 3.42
C TYR A 82 -16.88 12.82 2.62
N TYR A 83 -16.71 11.69 3.30
CA TYR A 83 -16.53 10.40 2.66
C TYR A 83 -17.79 9.96 1.91
N ALA A 84 -18.97 10.13 2.52
CA ALA A 84 -20.27 9.82 1.92
C ALA A 84 -20.62 10.79 0.77
N ALA A 85 -20.34 12.09 0.94
CA ALA A 85 -20.59 13.13 -0.06
C ALA A 85 -19.53 13.18 -1.17
N GLY A 86 -18.34 12.63 -0.93
CA GLY A 86 -17.18 12.72 -1.80
C GLY A 86 -17.37 12.07 -3.17
N ALA A 87 -18.28 11.08 -3.28
CA ALA A 87 -18.66 10.50 -4.55
C ALA A 87 -19.34 11.54 -5.48
N ARG A 88 -20.18 12.43 -4.92
CA ARG A 88 -20.91 13.47 -5.67
C ARG A 88 -20.07 14.75 -5.89
N LEU A 89 -19.11 15.03 -5.01
CA LEU A 89 -18.23 16.20 -5.13
C LEU A 89 -17.13 16.01 -6.17
N ARG A 90 -16.63 14.77 -6.40
CA ARG A 90 -15.69 14.46 -7.49
C ARG A 90 -16.30 14.63 -8.88
N GLU A 91 -17.62 14.48 -9.02
CA GLU A 91 -18.33 14.60 -10.31
C GLU A 91 -18.54 16.07 -10.77
N ARG A 92 -18.09 17.08 -10.00
CA ARG A 92 -18.33 18.51 -10.28
C ARG A 92 -17.09 19.34 -10.60
N ALA A 93 -15.90 18.75 -10.48
CA ALA A 93 -14.63 19.35 -10.87
C ALA A 93 -14.01 18.46 -11.94
N LEU A 94 -14.27 18.81 -13.20
CA LEU A 94 -13.80 18.08 -14.36
C LEU A 94 -12.59 18.80 -14.98
N THR A 95 -11.75 18.05 -15.68
CA THR A 95 -10.71 18.62 -16.53
C THR A 95 -11.27 18.89 -17.94
N VAL A 96 -10.64 19.81 -18.67
CA VAL A 96 -11.03 20.12 -20.05
C VAL A 96 -10.94 18.84 -20.88
N GLY A 97 -12.02 18.47 -21.58
CA GLY A 97 -12.13 17.23 -22.35
C GLY A 97 -12.73 16.03 -21.60
N GLU A 98 -12.99 16.13 -20.29
CA GLU A 98 -13.77 15.10 -19.57
C GLU A 98 -15.28 15.34 -19.73
N PRO A 99 -16.07 14.32 -20.11
CA PRO A 99 -17.51 14.49 -20.33
C PRO A 99 -18.26 14.76 -19.03
N ILE A 100 -19.20 15.71 -19.06
CA ILE A 100 -20.20 15.91 -18.01
C ILE A 100 -21.16 14.72 -18.03
N GLU A 101 -21.08 13.84 -17.03
CA GLU A 101 -22.07 12.78 -16.79
C GLU A 101 -22.93 13.12 -15.57
N LEU A 102 -24.23 13.38 -15.77
CA LEU A 102 -25.19 13.59 -14.69
C LEU A 102 -26.15 12.40 -14.61
N HIS A 103 -26.12 11.69 -13.48
CA HIS A 103 -27.10 10.65 -13.15
C HIS A 103 -28.32 11.31 -12.49
N LEU A 104 -29.49 11.11 -13.09
CA LEU A 104 -30.75 11.75 -12.77
C LEU A 104 -31.81 10.69 -12.42
N ASP A 105 -32.90 11.13 -11.79
CA ASP A 105 -33.97 10.23 -11.36
C ASP A 105 -34.62 9.51 -12.56
N ALA A 106 -35.20 8.33 -12.37
CA ALA A 106 -35.86 7.60 -13.46
C ALA A 106 -36.97 8.40 -14.17
N GLN A 107 -37.58 9.37 -13.48
CA GLN A 107 -38.63 10.23 -14.03
C GLN A 107 -38.14 11.25 -15.07
N THR A 108 -36.83 11.48 -15.18
CA THR A 108 -36.24 12.38 -16.19
C THR A 108 -35.79 11.65 -17.45
N ALA A 109 -35.95 10.31 -17.52
CA ALA A 109 -35.67 9.53 -18.71
C ALA A 109 -36.55 10.02 -19.89
N GLY A 110 -35.92 10.37 -21.01
CA GLY A 110 -36.60 10.88 -22.21
C GLY A 110 -36.85 12.40 -22.24
N ALA A 111 -36.46 13.15 -21.20
CA ALA A 111 -36.44 14.61 -21.26
C ALA A 111 -35.12 15.15 -21.88
N GLU A 112 -35.12 16.40 -22.31
CA GLU A 112 -33.92 17.10 -22.82
C GLU A 112 -33.32 18.00 -21.74
N ALA A 113 -31.99 17.95 -21.61
CA ALA A 113 -31.19 18.87 -20.81
C ALA A 113 -30.63 19.97 -21.71
N VAL A 114 -30.78 21.23 -21.31
CA VAL A 114 -30.16 22.39 -21.98
C VAL A 114 -28.83 22.69 -21.29
N ILE A 115 -27.77 22.92 -22.06
CA ILE A 115 -26.44 23.23 -21.54
C ILE A 115 -25.99 24.58 -22.07
N ASP A 116 -25.65 25.48 -21.15
CA ASP A 116 -25.00 26.75 -21.46
C ASP A 116 -23.51 26.62 -21.17
N SER A 117 -22.69 26.91 -22.18
CA SER A 117 -21.24 26.85 -22.10
C SER A 117 -20.66 28.18 -21.58
N PRO A 118 -19.41 28.20 -21.08
CA PRO A 118 -18.76 29.44 -20.63
C PRO A 118 -18.62 30.51 -21.72
N ARG A 119 -18.77 30.15 -23.01
CA ARG A 119 -18.68 31.06 -24.17
C ARG A 119 -19.94 31.91 -24.37
N ASP A 120 -21.08 31.44 -23.88
CA ASP A 120 -22.41 31.99 -24.17
C ASP A 120 -22.75 33.23 -23.33
N ALA A 121 -21.84 33.67 -22.45
CA ALA A 121 -22.03 34.84 -21.58
C ALA A 121 -21.78 36.20 -22.26
N GLY A 122 -21.51 36.26 -23.58
CA GLY A 122 -21.17 37.52 -24.25
C GLY A 122 -21.19 37.63 -25.78
N GLU A 123 -21.49 36.58 -26.56
CA GLU A 123 -21.58 36.65 -28.03
C GLU A 123 -22.93 36.11 -28.57
N VAL A 124 -23.39 36.71 -29.68
CA VAL A 124 -24.79 36.79 -30.16
C VAL A 124 -25.29 35.53 -30.92
N ASP A 125 -24.72 34.34 -30.71
CA ASP A 125 -25.19 33.11 -31.38
C ASP A 125 -25.87 32.16 -30.38
N ASP A 126 -27.10 32.51 -30.02
CA ASP A 126 -27.91 31.95 -28.93
C ASP A 126 -28.65 30.66 -29.35
N THR A 127 -27.91 29.56 -29.57
CA THR A 127 -28.52 28.22 -29.71
C THR A 127 -28.19 27.32 -28.52
N PRO A 128 -29.07 27.26 -27.49
CA PRO A 128 -28.88 26.38 -26.33
C PRO A 128 -28.73 24.92 -26.76
N ARG A 129 -27.62 24.28 -26.35
CA ARG A 129 -27.31 22.91 -26.73
C ARG A 129 -28.18 21.94 -25.94
N ARG A 130 -28.96 21.13 -26.65
CA ARG A 130 -29.89 20.17 -26.04
C ARG A 130 -29.32 18.76 -26.09
N VAL A 131 -29.31 18.09 -24.95
CA VAL A 131 -28.81 16.73 -24.80
C VAL A 131 -29.91 15.83 -24.26
N PRO A 132 -30.24 14.71 -24.92
CA PRO A 132 -31.26 13.78 -24.45
C PRO A 132 -30.78 13.01 -23.22
N ILE A 133 -31.68 12.81 -22.26
CA ILE A 133 -31.42 12.04 -21.03
C ILE A 133 -31.80 10.57 -21.30
N GLN A 134 -30.82 9.67 -21.25
CA GLN A 134 -30.97 8.25 -21.57
C GLN A 134 -31.28 7.42 -20.31
N PRO A 135 -32.15 6.40 -20.37
CA PRO A 135 -32.38 5.51 -19.23
C PRO A 135 -31.16 4.59 -18.98
N LEU A 136 -30.77 4.41 -17.73
CA LEU A 136 -29.66 3.53 -17.32
C LEU A 136 -30.00 2.83 -15.98
N GLY A 137 -30.35 1.54 -16.04
CA GLY A 137 -30.75 0.76 -14.86
C GLY A 137 -32.01 1.32 -14.19
N ASP A 138 -31.97 1.55 -12.88
CA ASP A 138 -33.06 2.15 -12.09
C ASP A 138 -33.08 3.69 -12.14
N GLY A 139 -32.26 4.31 -12.99
CA GLY A 139 -32.13 5.76 -13.14
C GLY A 139 -32.03 6.22 -14.59
N SER A 140 -31.66 7.48 -14.79
CA SER A 140 -31.38 8.05 -16.11
C SER A 140 -30.06 8.79 -16.09
N VAL A 141 -29.39 8.91 -17.24
CA VAL A 141 -28.07 9.53 -17.38
C VAL A 141 -28.08 10.52 -18.52
N MET A 142 -27.51 11.69 -18.27
CA MET A 142 -27.23 12.71 -19.25
C MET A 142 -25.71 12.77 -19.43
N ARG A 143 -25.24 12.69 -20.68
CA ARG A 143 -23.81 12.74 -21.00
C ARG A 143 -23.54 13.83 -22.03
N PHE A 144 -22.65 14.76 -21.71
CA PHE A 144 -22.22 15.84 -22.59
C PHE A 144 -20.69 15.87 -22.66
N ALA A 145 -20.12 15.67 -23.84
CA ALA A 145 -18.69 15.47 -24.02
C ALA A 145 -17.92 16.74 -24.46
N GLU A 146 -18.62 17.81 -24.85
CA GLU A 146 -18.01 19.03 -25.41
C GLU A 146 -17.61 20.03 -24.31
N THR A 147 -16.69 19.59 -23.44
CA THR A 147 -16.12 20.37 -22.32
C THR A 147 -14.77 21.00 -22.67
N ASP A 148 -14.66 21.56 -23.87
CA ASP A 148 -13.40 22.06 -24.45
C ASP A 148 -12.95 23.42 -23.87
N LEU A 149 -13.77 24.08 -23.06
CA LEU A 149 -13.48 25.37 -22.47
C LEU A 149 -13.38 25.23 -20.95
N SER A 150 -12.37 25.88 -20.35
CA SER A 150 -12.35 26.04 -18.91
C SER A 150 -13.41 27.07 -18.49
N GLY A 151 -14.13 26.77 -17.41
CA GLY A 151 -15.22 27.62 -16.93
C GLY A 151 -16.34 26.84 -16.27
N VAL A 152 -17.44 27.53 -15.98
CA VAL A 152 -18.61 26.93 -15.34
C VAL A 152 -19.67 26.66 -16.40
N TYR A 153 -19.98 25.38 -16.59
CA TYR A 153 -21.08 24.93 -17.45
C TYR A 153 -22.37 24.88 -16.64
N ARG A 154 -23.46 25.37 -17.23
CA ARG A 154 -24.79 25.38 -16.62
C ARG A 154 -25.69 24.37 -17.32
N VAL A 155 -26.21 23.39 -16.59
CA VAL A 155 -27.14 22.39 -17.11
C VAL A 155 -28.54 22.60 -16.53
N THR A 156 -29.53 22.78 -17.39
CA THR A 156 -30.94 23.02 -17.04
C THR A 156 -31.81 21.88 -17.55
N LEU A 157 -32.55 21.23 -16.66
CA LEU A 157 -33.40 20.06 -17.00
C LEU A 157 -34.87 20.46 -17.20
N GLY A 158 -35.38 20.43 -18.44
CA GLY A 158 -36.82 20.47 -18.76
C GLY A 158 -37.68 21.55 -18.08
N SER A 159 -39.01 21.43 -18.15
CA SER A 159 -39.99 22.46 -17.73
C SER A 159 -40.13 22.70 -16.21
N SER A 160 -39.19 22.22 -15.39
CA SER A 160 -39.02 22.61 -13.99
C SER A 160 -37.52 22.85 -13.75
N PRO A 161 -37.06 24.11 -13.65
CA PRO A 161 -35.65 24.45 -13.78
C PRO A 161 -34.90 24.00 -12.52
N LYS A 162 -34.33 22.80 -12.59
CA LYS A 162 -33.32 22.34 -11.65
C LYS A 162 -31.99 22.51 -12.35
N GLU A 163 -31.21 23.46 -11.85
CA GLU A 163 -29.95 23.87 -12.45
C GLU A 163 -28.78 23.14 -11.79
N TYR A 164 -27.87 22.62 -12.61
CA TYR A 164 -26.66 21.95 -12.18
C TYR A 164 -25.46 22.71 -12.74
N LEU A 165 -24.62 23.23 -11.85
CA LEU A 165 -23.36 23.87 -12.21
C LEU A 165 -22.22 22.85 -12.15
N VAL A 166 -21.43 22.81 -13.21
CA VAL A 166 -20.27 21.92 -13.33
C VAL A 166 -19.05 22.77 -13.63
N ALA A 167 -18.03 22.68 -12.78
CA ALA A 167 -16.79 23.42 -12.93
C ALA A 167 -15.80 22.59 -13.75
N VAL A 168 -15.36 23.13 -14.88
CA VAL A 168 -14.32 22.53 -15.71
C VAL A 168 -13.05 23.37 -15.56
N ASN A 169 -12.06 22.81 -14.86
CA ASN A 169 -10.72 23.42 -14.66
C ASN A 169 -10.75 24.88 -14.15
N VAL A 170 -11.62 25.16 -13.16
CA VAL A 170 -11.78 26.51 -12.58
C VAL A 170 -10.80 26.65 -11.40
N PRO A 171 -9.89 27.64 -11.39
CA PRO A 171 -8.92 27.79 -10.31
C PRO A 171 -9.62 28.07 -8.97
N ALA A 172 -9.13 27.45 -7.89
CA ALA A 172 -9.60 27.72 -6.53
C ALA A 172 -9.18 29.14 -6.14
N THR A 173 -10.11 30.08 -6.23
CA THR A 173 -9.86 31.49 -5.92
C THR A 173 -9.59 31.66 -4.44
N SER A 174 -8.32 31.80 -4.06
CA SER A 174 -7.90 32.52 -2.85
C SER A 174 -7.20 33.80 -3.26
N GLU A 175 -7.54 34.93 -2.62
CA GLU A 175 -7.02 36.27 -2.93
C GLU A 175 -5.48 36.38 -2.89
N ASP A 176 -4.79 35.44 -2.23
CA ASP A 176 -3.33 35.39 -2.11
C ASP A 176 -2.59 34.71 -3.28
N GLN A 177 -3.29 34.11 -4.25
CA GLN A 177 -2.68 33.42 -5.40
C GLN A 177 -2.81 34.21 -6.72
N GLN A 178 -2.29 35.44 -6.74
CA GLN A 178 -1.99 36.16 -8.00
C GLN A 178 -0.85 35.53 -8.82
N ALA A 179 -0.31 34.39 -8.41
CA ALA A 179 0.66 33.61 -9.17
C ALA A 179 -0.03 32.45 -9.90
N SER A 180 -0.86 32.78 -10.89
CA SER A 180 -1.12 31.83 -11.97
C SER A 180 0.22 31.55 -12.67
N GLU A 181 0.61 30.29 -12.72
CA GLU A 181 1.80 29.77 -13.39
C GLU A 181 1.77 30.05 -14.91
N SER A 182 0.65 30.55 -15.44
CA SER A 182 0.38 30.76 -16.86
C SER A 182 0.10 32.22 -17.23
N ASN A 183 0.89 33.18 -16.74
CA ASN A 183 0.87 34.54 -17.29
C ASN A 183 1.96 34.73 -18.36
N LEU A 184 1.62 34.42 -19.61
CA LEU A 184 2.48 34.57 -20.79
C LEU A 184 2.94 36.02 -21.06
N ALA A 185 2.35 37.03 -20.40
CA ALA A 185 2.78 38.43 -20.52
C ALA A 185 4.10 38.73 -19.78
N ARG A 186 4.61 37.80 -18.97
CA ARG A 186 5.86 37.96 -18.21
C ARG A 186 7.12 37.59 -18.97
N THR A 187 7.00 36.99 -20.16
CA THR A 187 8.14 36.54 -20.95
C THR A 187 8.16 37.26 -22.29
N SER A 188 9.31 37.78 -22.68
CA SER A 188 9.52 38.46 -23.96
C SER A 188 10.02 37.50 -25.04
N ARG A 189 9.69 37.78 -26.31
CA ARG A 189 10.17 36.98 -27.46
C ARG A 189 11.70 36.87 -27.49
N GLU A 190 12.38 37.97 -27.15
CA GLU A 190 13.85 38.05 -27.12
C GLU A 190 14.48 37.17 -26.02
N GLU A 191 13.84 37.05 -24.85
CA GLU A 191 14.30 36.12 -23.80
C GLU A 191 14.12 34.66 -24.21
N LEU A 192 13.04 34.32 -24.92
CA LEU A 192 12.77 32.97 -25.39
C LEU A 192 13.76 32.53 -26.47
N GLU A 193 14.02 33.39 -27.46
CA GLU A 193 15.01 33.13 -28.52
C GLU A 193 16.44 33.07 -27.97
N LYS A 194 16.76 33.83 -26.91
CA LYS A 194 18.07 33.78 -26.24
C LYS A 194 18.25 32.54 -25.36
N THR A 195 17.19 32.07 -24.72
CA THR A 195 17.22 30.90 -23.83
C THR A 195 17.18 29.59 -24.62
N TYR A 196 16.48 29.58 -25.76
CA TYR A 196 16.32 28.42 -26.63
C TYR A 196 16.64 28.79 -28.10
N PRO A 197 17.91 29.09 -28.43
CA PRO A 197 18.32 29.53 -29.77
C PRO A 197 18.13 28.47 -30.86
N GLU A 198 17.98 27.20 -30.45
CA GLU A 198 17.75 26.05 -31.33
C GLU A 198 16.26 25.88 -31.72
N TRP A 199 15.34 26.64 -31.09
CA TRP A 199 13.88 26.47 -31.22
C TRP A 199 13.28 27.58 -32.10
N ASP A 200 12.46 27.20 -33.08
CA ASP A 200 11.69 28.15 -33.91
C ASP A 200 10.39 28.54 -33.16
N ILE A 201 10.46 29.61 -32.37
CA ILE A 201 9.40 30.00 -31.43
C ILE A 201 8.47 31.03 -32.07
N GLN A 202 7.20 30.67 -32.25
CA GLN A 202 6.16 31.58 -32.74
C GLN A 202 5.30 32.10 -31.58
N VAL A 203 5.25 33.43 -31.41
CA VAL A 203 4.39 34.08 -30.40
C VAL A 203 3.25 34.79 -31.12
N THR A 204 2.02 34.31 -30.95
CA THR A 204 0.81 34.96 -31.47
C THR A 204 -0.14 35.34 -30.35
N ARG A 205 -0.87 36.44 -30.54
CA ARG A 205 -1.93 36.91 -29.63
C ARG A 205 -3.32 36.47 -30.07
N ASP A 206 -3.43 35.93 -31.28
CA ASP A 206 -4.67 35.46 -31.89
C ASP A 206 -4.42 34.05 -32.41
N LEU A 207 -5.25 33.10 -31.98
CA LEU A 207 -5.09 31.67 -32.26
C LEU A 207 -5.14 31.37 -33.76
N ALA A 208 -5.84 32.19 -34.55
CA ALA A 208 -5.94 32.04 -36.00
C ALA A 208 -4.60 32.24 -36.74
N ASN A 209 -3.61 32.87 -36.10
CA ASN A 209 -2.33 33.22 -36.70
C ASN A 209 -1.18 32.29 -36.28
N ILE A 210 -1.47 31.19 -35.57
CA ILE A 210 -0.48 30.14 -35.30
C ILE A 210 -0.16 29.44 -36.62
N VAL A 211 1.07 29.58 -37.08
CA VAL A 211 1.65 28.83 -38.19
C VAL A 211 2.20 27.54 -37.58
N HIS A 212 1.39 26.49 -37.58
CA HIS A 212 1.81 25.19 -37.10
C HIS A 212 2.94 24.67 -38.01
N ALA A 213 4.16 24.56 -37.48
CA ALA A 213 5.22 23.79 -38.12
C ALA A 213 4.76 22.34 -38.18
N THR A 214 4.29 21.86 -39.34
CA THR A 214 3.64 20.55 -39.50
C THR A 214 4.47 19.41 -38.91
N PRO A 215 4.04 18.79 -37.79
CA PRO A 215 4.56 17.52 -37.33
C PRO A 215 3.48 16.45 -37.58
N ALA A 216 3.94 15.28 -37.99
CA ALA A 216 3.08 14.14 -38.28
C ALA A 216 2.25 13.73 -37.05
N GLY A 217 0.93 13.72 -37.22
CA GLY A 217 -0.03 12.92 -36.45
C GLY A 217 -0.29 13.36 -35.00
N VAL A 218 -1.46 13.94 -34.73
CA VAL A 218 -2.49 13.39 -33.82
C VAL A 218 -3.85 13.99 -34.23
N GLU A 219 -4.84 13.11 -34.21
CA GLU A 219 -6.21 13.21 -34.68
C GLU A 219 -7.03 14.34 -34.03
N SER A 220 -7.68 15.13 -34.87
CA SER A 220 -8.93 15.80 -34.53
C SER A 220 -9.96 14.75 -34.14
N ALA A 221 -10.68 14.95 -33.03
CA ALA A 221 -11.83 14.14 -32.66
C ALA A 221 -12.92 14.25 -33.74
N GLU A 222 -12.85 13.39 -34.76
CA GLU A 222 -13.93 13.15 -35.70
C GLU A 222 -15.06 12.48 -34.93
N VAL A 223 -16.12 13.23 -34.66
CA VAL A 223 -17.46 12.68 -34.45
C VAL A 223 -17.73 11.71 -35.59
N THR A 224 -17.60 10.40 -35.32
CA THR A 224 -17.81 9.37 -36.33
C THR A 224 -19.31 9.26 -36.59
N TYR A 225 -19.83 10.15 -37.45
CA TYR A 225 -21.07 9.84 -38.15
C TYR A 225 -20.81 8.54 -38.89
N ALA A 226 -21.47 7.45 -38.48
CA ALA A 226 -21.45 6.22 -39.27
C ALA A 226 -21.94 6.62 -40.67
N PRO A 227 -21.09 6.56 -41.71
CA PRO A 227 -21.48 7.06 -43.01
C PRO A 227 -22.68 6.25 -43.46
N GLN A 228 -23.81 6.91 -43.70
CA GLN A 228 -25.02 6.26 -44.25
C GLN A 228 -24.80 5.84 -45.71
N GLY A 229 -23.72 6.32 -46.35
CA GLY A 229 -23.35 6.01 -47.72
C GLY A 229 -23.14 4.52 -47.99
N PRO A 230 -22.22 3.81 -47.30
CA PRO A 230 -21.96 2.37 -47.50
C PRO A 230 -23.20 1.46 -47.42
N PRO A 231 -24.10 1.58 -46.41
CA PRO A 231 -25.34 0.79 -46.39
C PRO A 231 -26.27 1.09 -47.58
N VAL A 232 -26.45 2.36 -47.93
CA VAL A 232 -27.30 2.78 -49.06
C VAL A 232 -26.72 2.30 -50.39
N ALA A 233 -25.41 2.49 -50.60
CA ALA A 233 -24.70 2.02 -51.79
C ALA A 233 -24.81 0.50 -51.95
N ARG A 234 -24.74 -0.27 -50.85
CA ARG A 234 -24.92 -1.73 -50.89
C ARG A 234 -26.29 -2.12 -51.43
N VAL A 235 -27.37 -1.49 -50.94
CA VAL A 235 -28.73 -1.75 -51.42
C VAL A 235 -28.85 -1.40 -52.91
N LEU A 236 -28.32 -0.25 -53.32
CA LEU A 236 -28.34 0.15 -54.74
C LEU A 236 -27.53 -0.80 -55.64
N LEU A 237 -26.37 -1.27 -55.20
CA LEU A 237 -25.54 -2.23 -55.93
C LEU A 237 -26.20 -3.61 -56.03
N LEU A 238 -26.91 -4.06 -54.98
CA LEU A 238 -27.73 -5.29 -55.02
C LEU A 238 -28.90 -5.14 -55.99
N VAL A 239 -29.59 -3.99 -55.98
CA VAL A 239 -30.64 -3.68 -56.96
C VAL A 239 -30.07 -3.69 -58.37
N MET A 240 -28.89 -3.08 -58.59
CA MET A 240 -28.23 -3.07 -59.90
C MET A 240 -27.80 -4.48 -60.35
N LEU A 241 -27.29 -5.32 -59.45
CA LEU A 241 -27.01 -6.73 -59.74
C LEU A 241 -28.29 -7.49 -60.11
N GLY A 242 -29.39 -7.24 -59.39
CA GLY A 242 -30.71 -7.80 -59.72
C GLY A 242 -31.23 -7.32 -61.08
N LEU A 243 -31.02 -6.05 -61.43
CA LEU A 243 -31.37 -5.50 -62.73
C LEU A 243 -30.54 -6.13 -63.86
N LEU A 244 -29.23 -6.39 -63.64
CA LEU A 244 -28.39 -7.11 -64.60
C LEU A 244 -28.92 -8.53 -64.84
N LEU A 245 -29.36 -9.25 -63.79
CA LEU A 245 -29.97 -10.57 -63.93
C LEU A 245 -31.32 -10.50 -64.68
N ILE A 246 -32.18 -9.56 -64.31
CA ILE A 246 -33.49 -9.37 -64.94
C ILE A 246 -33.31 -9.01 -66.41
N GLU A 247 -32.36 -8.14 -66.74
CA GLU A 247 -32.05 -7.75 -68.12
C GLU A 247 -31.67 -8.97 -68.98
N VAL A 248 -30.87 -9.91 -68.46
CA VAL A 248 -30.52 -11.15 -69.17
C VAL A 248 -31.75 -12.03 -69.40
N VAL A 249 -32.65 -12.13 -68.42
CA VAL A 249 -33.90 -12.90 -68.55
C VAL A 249 -34.88 -12.22 -69.51
N LEU A 250 -34.97 -10.89 -69.49
CA LEU A 250 -35.77 -10.12 -70.44
C LEU A 250 -35.22 -10.25 -71.86
N ALA A 251 -33.90 -10.19 -72.04
CA ALA A 251 -33.25 -10.45 -73.32
C ALA A 251 -33.59 -11.86 -73.83
N TRP A 252 -33.62 -12.87 -72.97
CA TRP A 252 -34.07 -14.22 -73.36
C TRP A 252 -35.55 -14.28 -73.76
N ARG A 253 -36.44 -13.66 -72.97
CA ARG A 253 -37.89 -13.72 -73.20
C ARG A 253 -38.36 -12.89 -74.39
N PHE A 254 -37.75 -11.73 -74.61
CA PHE A 254 -38.14 -10.78 -75.66
C PHE A 254 -37.22 -10.79 -76.89
N GLY A 255 -36.03 -11.39 -76.79
CA GLY A 255 -35.08 -11.53 -77.91
C GLY A 255 -35.52 -12.47 -79.04
N HIS A 256 -36.74 -12.99 -79.00
CA HIS A 256 -37.31 -13.85 -80.04
C HIS A 256 -38.04 -13.09 -81.16
N TYR A 257 -38.03 -11.75 -81.17
CA TYR A 257 -38.66 -10.95 -82.23
C TYR A 257 -37.87 -9.71 -82.62
N SER A 258 -36.87 -9.87 -83.51
CA SER A 258 -36.49 -8.84 -84.49
C SER A 258 -35.47 -9.35 -85.52
N ALA A 259 -35.75 -10.51 -86.14
CA ALA A 259 -35.42 -10.63 -87.56
C ALA A 259 -36.38 -9.69 -88.31
N SER A 260 -36.11 -8.37 -88.30
CA SER A 260 -36.72 -7.49 -89.28
C SER A 260 -36.15 -7.89 -90.63
N ALA A 261 -36.94 -8.66 -91.37
CA ALA A 261 -36.67 -9.00 -92.75
C ALA A 261 -36.33 -7.72 -93.55
N GLY A 262 -35.14 -7.73 -94.17
CA GLY A 262 -34.77 -6.91 -95.31
C GLY A 262 -34.97 -5.40 -95.21
N LEU A 263 -33.90 -4.68 -94.85
CA LEU A 263 -33.63 -3.37 -95.44
C LEU A 263 -32.30 -3.47 -96.23
N PRO A 264 -32.23 -2.93 -97.47
CA PRO A 264 -31.00 -2.95 -98.27
C PRO A 264 -29.85 -2.24 -97.54
N GLU A 265 -28.63 -2.72 -97.78
CA GLU A 265 -27.36 -2.10 -97.36
C GLU A 265 -27.17 -0.71 -98.02
N ASP A 266 -27.89 0.32 -97.59
CA ASP A 266 -27.67 1.70 -98.05
C ASP A 266 -27.89 2.73 -96.92
N GLY A 267 -27.39 2.42 -95.72
CA GLY A 267 -27.12 3.45 -94.72
C GLY A 267 -25.75 4.09 -95.01
N PRO A 268 -25.56 5.42 -94.95
CA PRO A 268 -24.27 6.01 -95.21
C PRO A 268 -23.23 5.40 -94.26
N PRO A 269 -22.10 4.87 -94.76
CA PRO A 269 -21.09 4.28 -93.91
C PRO A 269 -20.61 5.35 -92.93
N ILE A 270 -20.41 4.97 -91.66
CA ILE A 270 -19.71 5.82 -90.69
C ILE A 270 -18.33 6.12 -91.31
N LYS A 271 -18.16 7.29 -91.94
CA LYS A 271 -17.01 7.64 -92.80
C LYS A 271 -15.67 7.74 -92.06
N SER A 272 -15.64 7.46 -90.76
CA SER A 272 -14.46 7.51 -89.92
C SER A 272 -13.94 6.10 -89.67
N ALA A 273 -12.86 5.73 -90.39
CA ALA A 273 -12.10 4.50 -90.12
C ALA A 273 -11.61 4.41 -88.67
N PHE A 274 -11.41 5.57 -88.03
CA PHE A 274 -11.01 5.70 -86.63
C PHE A 274 -12.08 5.13 -85.67
N TRP A 275 -13.35 5.50 -85.82
CA TRP A 275 -14.41 5.01 -84.92
C TRP A 275 -14.64 3.50 -85.04
N GLN A 276 -14.46 2.92 -86.24
CA GLN A 276 -14.54 1.47 -86.43
C GLN A 276 -13.39 0.73 -85.73
N GLN A 277 -12.16 1.27 -85.79
CA GLN A 277 -11.02 0.70 -85.07
C GLN A 277 -11.20 0.80 -83.55
N VAL A 278 -11.71 1.93 -83.04
CA VAL A 278 -12.00 2.11 -81.61
C VAL A 278 -13.03 1.08 -81.12
N ILE A 279 -14.12 0.86 -81.84
CA ILE A 279 -15.16 -0.13 -81.46
C ILE A 279 -14.60 -1.57 -81.46
N GLN A 280 -13.61 -1.87 -82.30
CA GLN A 280 -12.99 -3.21 -82.35
C GLN A 280 -11.89 -3.42 -81.31
N ILE A 281 -11.14 -2.37 -80.95
CA ILE A 281 -9.96 -2.47 -80.06
C ILE A 281 -10.35 -2.22 -78.59
N ALA A 282 -11.26 -1.28 -78.32
CA ALA A 282 -11.65 -0.90 -76.96
C ALA A 282 -12.16 -2.08 -76.09
N PRO A 283 -12.98 -3.02 -76.61
CA PRO A 283 -13.40 -4.20 -75.84
C PRO A 283 -12.25 -5.04 -75.32
N TRP A 284 -11.21 -5.25 -76.14
CA TRP A 284 -10.05 -6.04 -75.75
C TRP A 284 -9.19 -5.33 -74.70
N LEU A 285 -9.05 -4.00 -74.82
CA LEU A 285 -8.37 -3.19 -73.81
C LEU A 285 -9.08 -3.23 -72.45
N LEU A 286 -10.42 -3.15 -72.45
CA LEU A 286 -11.22 -3.24 -71.23
C LEU A 286 -11.11 -4.64 -70.60
N LEU A 287 -11.11 -5.70 -71.40
CA LEU A 287 -10.89 -7.08 -70.92
C LEU A 287 -9.49 -7.28 -70.34
N THR A 288 -8.45 -6.72 -70.95
CA THR A 288 -7.10 -6.74 -70.37
C THR A 288 -7.02 -5.98 -69.05
N GLY A 289 -7.72 -4.83 -68.94
CA GLY A 289 -7.84 -4.10 -67.68
C GLY A 289 -8.52 -4.95 -66.60
N MET A 290 -9.61 -5.64 -66.96
CA MET A 290 -10.32 -6.55 -66.05
C MET A 290 -9.47 -7.74 -65.59
N ALA A 291 -8.69 -8.33 -66.50
CA ALA A 291 -7.75 -9.40 -66.16
C ALA A 291 -6.67 -8.92 -65.18
N GLY A 292 -6.19 -7.67 -65.32
CA GLY A 292 -5.28 -7.04 -64.39
C GLY A 292 -5.87 -6.90 -62.98
N VAL A 293 -7.13 -6.43 -62.88
CA VAL A 293 -7.86 -6.36 -61.60
C VAL A 293 -7.97 -7.76 -60.97
N GLY A 294 -8.32 -8.77 -61.77
CA GLY A 294 -8.39 -10.16 -61.30
C GLY A 294 -7.07 -10.70 -60.77
N PHE A 295 -5.95 -10.45 -61.46
CA PHE A 295 -4.62 -10.87 -61.00
C PHE A 295 -4.26 -10.27 -59.64
N ILE A 296 -4.52 -8.98 -59.45
CA ILE A 296 -4.21 -8.27 -58.21
C ILE A 296 -5.01 -8.84 -57.03
N LEU A 297 -6.31 -9.08 -57.23
CA LEU A 297 -7.17 -9.67 -56.19
C LEU A 297 -6.75 -11.10 -55.81
N ILE A 298 -6.33 -11.90 -56.79
CA ILE A 298 -5.82 -13.26 -56.53
C ILE A 298 -4.49 -13.19 -55.77
N HIS A 299 -3.57 -12.30 -56.17
CA HIS A 299 -2.30 -12.11 -55.49
C HIS A 299 -2.51 -11.72 -54.02
N ASP A 300 -3.37 -10.73 -53.75
CA ASP A 300 -3.70 -10.30 -52.39
C ASP A 300 -4.32 -11.43 -51.57
N ALA A 301 -5.23 -12.23 -52.15
CA ALA A 301 -5.82 -13.38 -51.45
C ALA A 301 -4.79 -14.44 -51.02
N PHE A 302 -3.68 -14.59 -51.74
CA PHE A 302 -2.60 -15.53 -51.38
C PHE A 302 -1.53 -14.94 -50.46
N THR A 303 -1.20 -13.65 -50.62
CA THR A 303 -0.05 -13.01 -49.95
C THR A 303 -0.46 -12.12 -48.79
N GLY A 304 -1.71 -11.64 -48.76
CA GLY A 304 -2.20 -10.65 -47.81
C GLY A 304 -1.45 -9.31 -47.87
N ASP A 305 -0.84 -9.00 -49.03
CA ASP A 305 -0.23 -7.70 -49.34
C ASP A 305 -0.58 -7.27 -50.78
N PHE A 306 -1.40 -6.23 -50.90
CA PHE A 306 -1.93 -5.73 -52.17
C PHE A 306 -0.85 -5.29 -53.16
N LEU A 307 0.25 -4.70 -52.67
CA LEU A 307 1.38 -4.24 -53.49
C LEU A 307 2.58 -5.19 -53.45
N GLY A 308 2.44 -6.40 -52.88
CA GLY A 308 3.55 -7.33 -52.67
C GLY A 308 4.24 -7.82 -53.95
N PHE A 309 3.61 -7.68 -55.12
CA PHE A 309 4.18 -8.06 -56.41
C PHE A 309 5.11 -6.99 -57.02
N LEU A 310 5.09 -5.75 -56.51
CA LEU A 310 5.91 -4.67 -57.03
C LEU A 310 7.32 -4.68 -56.39
N PRO A 311 8.38 -4.47 -57.18
CA PRO A 311 9.71 -4.16 -56.64
C PRO A 311 9.66 -2.94 -55.70
N GLU A 312 10.49 -2.92 -54.64
CA GLU A 312 10.52 -1.84 -53.64
C GLU A 312 10.68 -0.44 -54.26
N SER A 313 11.43 -0.32 -55.35
CA SER A 313 11.60 0.94 -56.08
C SER A 313 10.31 1.47 -56.71
N LEU A 314 9.45 0.58 -57.24
CA LEU A 314 8.15 0.95 -57.79
C LEU A 314 7.11 1.13 -56.70
N ARG A 315 7.15 0.29 -55.66
CA ARG A 315 6.27 0.38 -54.49
C ARG A 315 6.43 1.72 -53.77
N SER A 316 7.66 2.15 -53.52
CA SER A 316 7.94 3.44 -52.87
C SER A 316 7.47 4.65 -53.70
N ILE A 317 7.46 4.56 -55.04
CA ILE A 317 6.88 5.61 -55.91
C ILE A 317 5.36 5.67 -55.73
N VAL A 318 4.70 4.52 -55.72
CA VAL A 318 3.25 4.40 -55.50
C VAL A 318 2.86 4.91 -54.12
N GLU A 319 3.59 4.50 -53.08
CA GLU A 319 3.39 4.94 -51.69
C GLU A 319 3.55 6.46 -51.54
N ARG A 320 4.59 7.04 -52.16
CA ARG A 320 4.81 8.49 -52.16
C ARG A 320 3.69 9.25 -52.89
N SER A 321 3.16 8.69 -53.97
CA SER A 321 2.04 9.29 -54.70
C SER A 321 0.73 9.27 -53.91
N MET A 322 0.57 8.31 -52.99
CA MET A 322 -0.56 8.21 -52.07
C MET A 322 -0.35 8.97 -50.74
N GLY A 323 0.72 9.76 -50.63
CA GLY A 323 1.00 10.59 -49.45
C GLY A 323 1.55 9.82 -48.25
N VAL A 324 2.07 8.60 -48.45
CA VAL A 324 2.63 7.77 -47.37
C VAL A 324 4.09 8.14 -47.11
N PRO A 325 4.49 8.49 -45.86
CA PRO A 325 5.87 8.81 -45.52
C PRO A 325 6.78 7.58 -45.58
N PRO A 326 8.08 7.73 -45.92
CA PRO A 326 9.01 6.61 -46.03
C PRO A 326 9.19 5.88 -44.67
N PRO A 327 9.41 4.55 -44.68
CA PRO A 327 9.58 3.76 -43.45
C PRO A 327 10.87 4.15 -42.72
N THR A 328 10.81 4.17 -41.39
CA THR A 328 11.97 4.32 -40.50
C THR A 328 12.79 3.03 -40.48
N PRO A 329 14.12 3.06 -40.20
CA PRO A 329 14.93 1.85 -40.14
C PRO A 329 14.32 0.78 -39.21
N GLY A 330 14.08 -0.43 -39.74
CA GLY A 330 13.45 -1.53 -39.00
C GLY A 330 11.93 -1.64 -39.14
N GLU A 331 11.27 -0.66 -39.76
CA GLU A 331 9.84 -0.72 -40.12
C GLU A 331 9.64 -1.20 -41.56
N ASN A 332 8.47 -1.77 -41.84
CA ASN A 332 8.02 -2.09 -43.19
C ASN A 332 6.60 -1.61 -43.42
N SER A 333 6.27 -1.29 -44.67
CA SER A 333 4.89 -1.03 -45.07
C SER A 333 4.16 -2.34 -45.36
N ARG A 334 2.86 -2.41 -45.05
CA ARG A 334 1.97 -3.47 -45.51
C ARG A 334 0.66 -2.85 -45.98
N TRP A 335 0.20 -3.27 -47.17
CA TRP A 335 -1.07 -2.81 -47.73
C TRP A 335 -2.07 -3.95 -47.69
N ARG A 336 -3.13 -3.79 -46.89
CA ARG A 336 -4.14 -4.84 -46.70
C ARG A 336 -5.44 -4.47 -47.38
N LEU A 337 -6.01 -5.38 -48.16
CA LEU A 337 -7.36 -5.24 -48.68
C LEU A 337 -8.38 -5.71 -47.62
N GLU A 338 -9.38 -4.88 -47.34
CA GLU A 338 -10.53 -5.24 -46.53
C GLU A 338 -11.81 -5.21 -47.37
N TYR A 339 -12.68 -6.19 -47.11
CA TYR A 339 -13.96 -6.40 -47.76
C TYR A 339 -15.06 -6.28 -46.72
N MET A 340 -16.13 -5.55 -47.03
CA MET A 340 -17.33 -5.53 -46.19
C MET A 340 -18.23 -6.73 -46.53
N SER A 341 -18.83 -7.35 -45.52
CA SER A 341 -19.87 -8.37 -45.72
C SER A 341 -21.08 -7.77 -46.45
N TYR A 342 -21.58 -8.44 -47.48
CA TYR A 342 -22.64 -7.94 -48.36
C TYR A 342 -23.87 -8.84 -48.46
N PHE A 343 -23.77 -10.14 -48.13
CA PHE A 343 -24.94 -11.02 -48.09
C PHE A 343 -25.32 -11.41 -46.66
N TYR A 344 -24.42 -12.04 -45.91
CA TYR A 344 -24.72 -12.55 -44.57
C TYR A 344 -23.53 -12.45 -43.61
N ASP A 345 -22.38 -13.01 -43.98
CA ASP A 345 -21.18 -13.06 -43.13
C ASP A 345 -19.91 -13.08 -44.02
N GLY A 346 -18.86 -12.38 -43.60
CA GLY A 346 -17.62 -12.23 -44.38
C GLY A 346 -16.93 -13.54 -44.76
N LYS A 347 -17.21 -14.65 -44.05
CA LYS A 347 -16.71 -15.98 -44.41
C LYS A 347 -17.56 -16.72 -45.45
N ALA A 348 -18.88 -16.49 -45.46
CA ALA A 348 -19.81 -17.18 -46.36
C ALA A 348 -20.02 -16.42 -47.68
N ASP A 349 -19.87 -15.10 -47.65
CA ASP A 349 -20.14 -14.22 -48.78
C ASP A 349 -19.33 -14.55 -50.05
N PRO A 350 -18.02 -14.87 -50.01
CA PRO A 350 -17.26 -15.23 -51.22
C PRO A 350 -17.78 -16.50 -51.90
N TRP A 351 -18.21 -17.50 -51.13
CA TRP A 351 -18.82 -18.72 -51.67
C TRP A 351 -20.16 -18.42 -52.34
N LEU A 352 -20.97 -17.59 -51.71
CA LEU A 352 -22.26 -17.18 -52.26
C LEU A 352 -22.08 -16.35 -53.54
N ALA A 353 -21.16 -15.38 -53.58
CA ALA A 353 -20.81 -14.68 -54.81
C ALA A 353 -20.27 -15.61 -55.89
N GLY A 354 -19.45 -16.61 -55.52
CA GLY A 354 -19.00 -17.66 -56.43
C GLY A 354 -20.17 -18.42 -57.06
N THR A 355 -21.16 -18.81 -56.26
CA THR A 355 -22.37 -19.49 -56.79
C THR A 355 -23.18 -18.58 -57.71
N VAL A 356 -23.40 -17.31 -57.33
CA VAL A 356 -24.11 -16.32 -58.16
C VAL A 356 -23.37 -16.10 -59.48
N LEU A 357 -22.04 -15.99 -59.45
CA LEU A 357 -21.20 -15.84 -60.63
C LEU A 357 -21.35 -17.03 -61.59
N VAL A 358 -21.36 -18.27 -61.07
CA VAL A 358 -21.55 -19.48 -61.88
C VAL A 358 -22.95 -19.52 -62.49
N PHE A 359 -24.00 -19.24 -61.72
CA PHE A 359 -25.37 -19.17 -62.25
C PHE A 359 -25.53 -18.10 -63.32
N MET A 360 -24.96 -16.91 -63.11
CA MET A 360 -24.93 -15.83 -64.10
C MET A 360 -24.16 -16.25 -65.36
N ALA A 361 -22.99 -16.89 -65.21
CA ALA A 361 -22.19 -17.36 -66.35
C ALA A 361 -22.95 -18.38 -67.21
N VAL A 362 -23.62 -19.35 -66.57
CA VAL A 362 -24.45 -20.34 -67.28
C VAL A 362 -25.66 -19.67 -67.92
N GLY A 363 -26.37 -18.81 -67.19
CA GLY A 363 -27.55 -18.10 -67.69
C GLY A 363 -27.22 -17.21 -68.89
N ILE A 364 -26.25 -16.31 -68.75
CA ILE A 364 -25.77 -15.44 -69.84
C ILE A 364 -25.24 -16.27 -70.99
N GLY A 365 -24.46 -17.33 -70.71
CA GLY A 365 -23.93 -18.24 -71.72
C GLY A 365 -25.03 -18.89 -72.55
N VAL A 366 -26.08 -19.42 -71.93
CA VAL A 366 -27.24 -20.03 -72.62
C VAL A 366 -28.00 -19.00 -73.45
N VAL A 367 -28.23 -17.79 -72.91
CA VAL A 367 -28.94 -16.72 -73.62
C VAL A 367 -28.14 -16.29 -74.85
N TYR A 368 -26.84 -15.99 -74.71
CA TYR A 368 -25.99 -15.56 -75.83
C TYR A 368 -25.68 -16.68 -76.81
N TRP A 369 -25.77 -17.95 -76.39
CA TRP A 369 -25.69 -19.08 -77.31
C TRP A 369 -26.94 -19.18 -78.20
N ASN A 370 -28.10 -18.82 -77.66
CA ASN A 370 -29.39 -18.87 -78.35
C ASN A 370 -29.73 -17.57 -79.10
N GLU A 371 -29.05 -16.47 -78.81
CA GLU A 371 -29.24 -15.15 -79.44
C GLU A 371 -28.37 -15.00 -80.71
N GLY A 372 -29.00 -14.78 -81.87
CA GLY A 372 -28.31 -14.47 -83.13
C GLY A 372 -27.46 -15.60 -83.73
N ASN A 373 -28.11 -16.62 -84.31
CA ASN A 373 -27.44 -17.75 -84.99
C ASN A 373 -26.47 -17.35 -86.11
N ASP A 374 -26.64 -16.15 -86.69
CA ASP A 374 -25.87 -15.65 -87.83
C ASP A 374 -24.54 -14.96 -87.47
N VAL A 375 -24.17 -14.91 -86.18
CA VAL A 375 -22.96 -14.23 -85.69
C VAL A 375 -21.83 -15.21 -85.33
N SER A 376 -20.57 -14.85 -85.56
CA SER A 376 -19.41 -15.73 -85.34
C SER A 376 -19.17 -16.08 -83.86
N GLY A 377 -18.71 -17.31 -83.59
CA GLY A 377 -18.47 -17.77 -82.22
C GLY A 377 -17.44 -16.94 -81.42
N ARG A 378 -16.46 -16.33 -82.10
CA ARG A 378 -15.49 -15.42 -81.48
C ARG A 378 -16.15 -14.15 -80.95
N PHE A 379 -17.14 -13.62 -81.67
CA PHE A 379 -17.87 -12.43 -81.26
C PHE A 379 -18.80 -12.71 -80.07
N ARG A 380 -19.48 -13.87 -80.06
CA ARG A 380 -20.26 -14.30 -78.89
C ARG A 380 -19.40 -14.46 -77.64
N SER A 381 -18.22 -15.05 -77.79
CA SER A 381 -17.24 -15.18 -76.71
C SER A 381 -16.78 -13.82 -76.18
N LEU A 382 -16.62 -12.81 -77.06
CA LEU A 382 -16.25 -11.45 -76.68
C LEU A 382 -17.35 -10.74 -75.87
N ILE A 383 -18.60 -10.77 -76.32
CA ILE A 383 -19.72 -10.16 -75.58
C ILE A 383 -19.93 -10.88 -74.24
N LEU A 384 -19.84 -12.21 -74.23
CA LEU A 384 -19.87 -13.01 -73.00
C LEU A 384 -18.75 -12.59 -72.04
N ALA A 385 -17.52 -12.43 -72.52
CA ALA A 385 -16.39 -12.01 -71.70
C ALA A 385 -16.58 -10.59 -71.14
N LEU A 386 -17.10 -9.64 -71.93
CA LEU A 386 -17.40 -8.28 -71.47
C LEU A 386 -18.45 -8.28 -70.36
N ARG A 387 -19.53 -9.03 -70.55
CA ARG A 387 -20.60 -9.18 -69.55
C ARG A 387 -20.09 -9.85 -68.28
N MET A 388 -19.35 -10.94 -68.41
CA MET A 388 -18.75 -11.64 -67.27
C MET A 388 -17.72 -10.77 -66.55
N GLY A 389 -16.98 -9.93 -67.27
CA GLY A 389 -16.09 -8.92 -66.69
C GLY A 389 -16.86 -7.94 -65.81
N LEU A 390 -18.01 -7.44 -66.28
CA LEU A 390 -18.86 -6.53 -65.50
C LEU A 390 -19.45 -7.22 -64.25
N VAL A 391 -19.93 -8.46 -64.38
CA VAL A 391 -20.46 -9.24 -63.25
C VAL A 391 -19.38 -9.53 -62.22
N LEU A 392 -18.17 -9.89 -62.66
CA LEU A 392 -17.03 -10.14 -61.78
C LEU A 392 -16.58 -8.86 -61.08
N LEU A 393 -16.57 -7.72 -61.79
CA LEU A 393 -16.30 -6.41 -61.20
C LEU A 393 -17.34 -6.03 -60.13
N MET A 394 -18.63 -6.31 -60.39
CA MET A 394 -19.69 -6.08 -59.40
C MET A 394 -19.53 -6.94 -58.16
N LEU A 395 -19.32 -8.26 -58.33
CA LEU A 395 -19.25 -9.20 -57.21
C LEU A 395 -17.93 -9.15 -56.42
N ALA A 396 -16.80 -8.82 -57.07
CA ALA A 396 -15.49 -8.84 -56.44
C ALA A 396 -15.00 -7.46 -55.96
N VAL A 397 -15.53 -6.36 -56.51
CA VAL A 397 -15.05 -5.00 -56.21
C VAL A 397 -16.13 -4.10 -55.61
N PHE A 398 -17.24 -3.89 -56.32
CA PHE A 398 -18.25 -2.92 -55.90
C PHE A 398 -19.10 -3.40 -54.73
N LEU A 399 -19.65 -4.61 -54.82
CA LEU A 399 -20.52 -5.19 -53.79
C LEU A 399 -19.82 -5.41 -52.44
N PRO A 400 -18.58 -5.95 -52.38
CA PRO A 400 -17.80 -6.03 -51.15
C PRO A 400 -17.21 -4.68 -50.71
N GLN A 401 -17.38 -3.61 -51.50
CA GLN A 401 -16.91 -2.26 -51.19
C GLN A 401 -15.44 -2.22 -50.75
N LEU A 402 -14.54 -2.69 -51.62
CA LEU A 402 -13.11 -2.81 -51.32
C LEU A 402 -12.50 -1.54 -50.74
N ARG A 403 -11.79 -1.73 -49.62
CA ARG A 403 -11.02 -0.70 -48.93
C ARG A 403 -9.58 -1.17 -48.81
N LEU A 404 -8.65 -0.24 -48.98
CA LEU A 404 -7.23 -0.51 -48.87
C LEU A 404 -6.68 0.19 -47.63
N TYR A 405 -6.16 -0.59 -46.69
CA TYR A 405 -5.57 -0.12 -45.44
C TYR A 405 -4.05 -0.11 -45.53
N PHE A 406 -3.47 0.91 -44.92
CA PHE A 406 -2.02 1.05 -44.76
C PHE A 406 -1.65 0.80 -43.30
N GLU A 407 -0.78 -0.18 -43.07
CA GLU A 407 -0.23 -0.49 -41.75
C GLU A 407 1.30 -0.36 -41.78
N ARG A 408 1.86 0.34 -40.78
CA ARG A 408 3.29 0.29 -40.49
C ARG A 408 3.58 -0.82 -39.52
N GLN A 409 4.47 -1.72 -39.87
CA GLN A 409 4.85 -2.84 -39.04
C GLN A 409 6.29 -2.66 -38.54
N GLY A 410 6.50 -2.79 -37.23
CA GLY A 410 7.80 -2.68 -36.57
C GLY A 410 8.08 -3.88 -35.68
N TRP A 411 9.33 -4.01 -35.26
CA TRP A 411 9.75 -5.03 -34.30
C TRP A 411 9.33 -4.63 -32.87
N PRO A 412 8.95 -5.60 -32.02
CA PRO A 412 8.59 -5.31 -30.63
C PRO A 412 9.76 -4.78 -29.81
N ASP A 413 9.43 -3.99 -28.79
CA ASP A 413 10.38 -3.37 -27.88
C ASP A 413 10.67 -4.29 -26.68
N VAL A 414 11.94 -4.45 -26.31
CA VAL A 414 12.39 -5.18 -25.13
C VAL A 414 13.31 -4.28 -24.31
N VAL A 415 13.03 -4.15 -23.02
CA VAL A 415 13.82 -3.29 -22.12
C VAL A 415 14.76 -4.14 -21.26
N ILE A 416 16.01 -3.71 -21.12
CA ILE A 416 17.01 -4.28 -20.20
C ILE A 416 17.28 -3.24 -19.11
N LEU A 417 17.01 -3.58 -17.85
CA LEU A 417 17.25 -2.76 -16.66
C LEU A 417 18.48 -3.30 -15.91
N LEU A 418 19.49 -2.44 -15.74
CA LEU A 418 20.73 -2.72 -15.01
C LEU A 418 20.76 -1.99 -13.68
N ASP A 419 20.93 -2.73 -12.61
CA ASP A 419 21.11 -2.18 -11.26
C ASP A 419 22.53 -1.63 -11.06
N ASP A 420 22.66 -0.36 -10.68
CA ASP A 420 23.94 0.31 -10.36
C ASP A 420 24.00 0.85 -8.92
N SER A 421 23.20 0.27 -8.02
CA SER A 421 23.19 0.56 -6.58
C SER A 421 24.48 0.19 -5.84
N ALA A 422 24.65 0.67 -4.61
CA ALA A 422 25.87 0.44 -3.83
C ALA A 422 26.11 -1.04 -3.49
N SER A 423 25.06 -1.82 -3.26
CA SER A 423 25.11 -3.28 -3.01
C SER A 423 25.74 -4.04 -4.18
N MET A 424 25.58 -3.54 -5.41
CA MET A 424 26.18 -4.10 -6.62
C MET A 424 27.73 -3.97 -6.69
N SER A 425 28.34 -3.24 -5.76
CA SER A 425 29.81 -3.18 -5.59
C SER A 425 30.40 -4.35 -4.78
N THR A 426 29.55 -5.19 -4.19
CA THR A 426 29.94 -6.29 -3.28
C THR A 426 30.60 -7.45 -4.01
N LEU A 427 31.54 -8.13 -3.32
CA LEU A 427 32.15 -9.40 -3.75
C LEU A 427 31.49 -10.58 -3.03
N ASP A 428 30.97 -11.54 -3.79
CA ASP A 428 30.31 -12.73 -3.24
C ASP A 428 31.20 -13.98 -3.29
N ALA A 429 31.02 -14.85 -2.30
CA ALA A 429 31.75 -16.13 -2.21
C ALA A 429 30.98 -17.34 -2.77
N TYR A 430 29.74 -17.12 -3.25
CA TYR A 430 28.80 -18.08 -3.85
C TYR A 430 28.91 -19.50 -3.27
N ARG A 431 28.04 -19.86 -2.33
CA ARG A 431 28.06 -21.21 -1.72
C ARG A 431 27.72 -22.35 -2.68
N GLN A 432 26.92 -22.09 -3.72
CA GLN A 432 26.54 -23.13 -4.69
C GLN A 432 27.64 -23.35 -5.73
N PRO A 433 28.17 -24.58 -5.90
CA PRO A 433 29.28 -24.86 -6.82
C PRO A 433 28.99 -24.42 -8.26
N ARG A 434 27.77 -24.64 -8.76
CA ARG A 434 27.40 -24.29 -10.14
C ARG A 434 27.40 -22.78 -10.41
N ILE A 435 26.84 -22.01 -9.47
CA ILE A 435 26.79 -20.54 -9.59
C ILE A 435 28.21 -19.97 -9.41
N LYS A 436 29.00 -20.55 -8.49
CA LYS A 436 30.39 -20.17 -8.30
C LYS A 436 31.24 -20.41 -9.55
N ASP A 437 31.13 -21.59 -10.17
CA ASP A 437 31.85 -21.89 -11.42
C ASP A 437 31.47 -20.90 -12.52
N ALA A 438 30.17 -20.59 -12.67
CA ALA A 438 29.68 -19.59 -13.63
C ALA A 438 30.24 -18.19 -13.34
N ALA A 439 30.17 -17.73 -12.08
CA ALA A 439 30.69 -16.43 -11.65
C ALA A 439 32.21 -16.32 -11.85
N ASP A 440 32.96 -17.38 -11.52
CA ASP A 440 34.42 -17.43 -11.70
C ASP A 440 34.81 -17.46 -13.20
N THR A 441 34.01 -18.11 -14.05
CA THR A 441 34.23 -18.04 -15.51
C THR A 441 33.97 -16.64 -16.08
N LEU A 442 32.89 -15.99 -15.65
CA LEU A 442 32.58 -14.61 -16.05
C LEU A 442 33.66 -13.64 -15.54
N ALA A 443 34.10 -13.78 -14.29
CA ALA A 443 35.14 -12.94 -13.72
C ALA A 443 36.48 -13.06 -14.46
N ARG A 444 36.87 -14.26 -14.92
CA ARG A 444 38.08 -14.44 -15.76
C ARG A 444 37.98 -13.81 -17.14
N GLN A 445 36.76 -13.63 -17.63
CA GLN A 445 36.47 -13.05 -18.94
C GLN A 445 36.29 -11.53 -18.88
N ALA A 446 36.21 -10.94 -17.69
CA ALA A 446 36.12 -9.51 -17.52
C ALA A 446 37.46 -8.84 -17.85
N ASP A 447 37.46 -7.93 -18.84
CA ASP A 447 38.63 -7.12 -19.17
C ASP A 447 38.80 -6.02 -18.10
N LEU A 448 39.68 -6.24 -17.13
CA LEU A 448 39.87 -5.36 -15.97
C LEU A 448 41.07 -4.42 -16.19
N SER A 449 40.89 -3.13 -15.89
CA SER A 449 42.00 -2.17 -15.87
C SER A 449 42.97 -2.46 -14.70
N ASP A 450 44.20 -1.96 -14.79
CA ASP A 450 45.22 -2.20 -13.76
C ASP A 450 44.86 -1.58 -12.40
N GLU A 451 44.12 -0.47 -12.39
CA GLU A 451 43.56 0.15 -11.18
C GLU A 451 42.48 -0.72 -10.54
N GLU A 452 41.57 -1.28 -11.34
CA GLU A 452 40.51 -2.17 -10.86
C GLU A 452 41.05 -3.48 -10.30
N LYS A 453 42.09 -4.05 -10.93
CA LYS A 453 42.78 -5.22 -10.40
C LYS A 453 43.42 -4.94 -9.04
N ALA A 454 43.97 -3.74 -8.83
CA ALA A 454 44.55 -3.34 -7.56
C ALA A 454 43.49 -3.22 -6.45
N ASP A 455 42.33 -2.63 -6.74
CA ASP A 455 41.23 -2.51 -5.78
C ASP A 455 40.55 -3.85 -5.47
N LEU A 456 40.33 -4.70 -6.47
CA LEU A 456 39.88 -6.09 -6.28
C LEU A 456 40.84 -6.89 -5.42
N THR A 457 42.16 -6.75 -5.63
CA THR A 457 43.17 -7.44 -4.82
C THR A 457 43.12 -7.00 -3.34
N ARG A 458 42.85 -5.72 -3.06
CA ARG A 458 42.65 -5.22 -1.69
C ARG A 458 41.38 -5.78 -1.05
N LEU A 459 40.27 -5.84 -1.79
CA LEU A 459 38.99 -6.34 -1.29
C LEU A 459 39.00 -7.87 -1.08
N LEU A 460 39.65 -8.62 -1.97
CA LEU A 460 39.83 -10.08 -1.86
C LEU A 460 40.70 -10.48 -0.66
N ALA A 461 41.66 -9.64 -0.25
CA ALA A 461 42.46 -9.89 0.95
C ALA A 461 41.62 -9.92 2.24
N GLY A 462 40.44 -9.28 2.24
CA GLY A 462 39.49 -9.28 3.35
C GLY A 462 38.44 -10.39 3.31
N THR A 463 38.26 -11.09 2.18
CA THR A 463 37.15 -12.04 1.98
C THR A 463 37.63 -13.35 1.35
N PRO A 464 38.11 -14.32 2.15
CA PRO A 464 38.66 -15.57 1.63
C PRO A 464 37.61 -16.39 0.85
N GLY A 465 37.89 -16.69 -0.42
CA GLY A 465 37.02 -17.54 -1.26
C GLY A 465 35.99 -16.79 -2.12
N ALA A 466 36.00 -15.45 -2.11
CA ALA A 466 35.18 -14.60 -2.98
C ALA A 466 35.63 -14.64 -4.45
N THR A 467 34.68 -14.48 -5.36
CA THR A 467 34.95 -14.37 -6.80
C THR A 467 35.64 -13.03 -7.09
N PRO A 468 36.63 -12.98 -8.00
CA PRO A 468 37.42 -11.77 -8.28
C PRO A 468 36.69 -10.77 -9.20
N ALA A 469 35.39 -10.56 -8.99
CA ALA A 469 34.57 -9.57 -9.67
C ALA A 469 33.37 -9.17 -8.80
N ASN A 470 32.99 -7.89 -8.81
CA ASN A 470 31.78 -7.42 -8.14
C ASN A 470 30.51 -7.74 -8.95
N ARG A 471 29.34 -7.67 -8.30
CA ARG A 471 28.04 -7.99 -8.91
C ARG A 471 27.77 -7.20 -10.20
N LEU A 472 28.03 -5.89 -10.19
CA LEU A 472 27.86 -5.05 -11.39
C LEU A 472 28.77 -5.51 -12.53
N ARG A 473 30.02 -5.88 -12.26
CA ARG A 473 30.95 -6.36 -13.30
C ARG A 473 30.52 -7.70 -13.86
N LEU A 474 29.96 -8.59 -13.03
CA LEU A 474 29.35 -9.83 -13.49
C LEU A 474 28.17 -9.52 -14.43
N ALA A 475 27.29 -8.57 -14.09
CA ALA A 475 26.18 -8.12 -14.94
C ALA A 475 26.67 -7.54 -16.29
N GLN A 476 27.68 -6.67 -16.24
CA GLN A 476 28.28 -6.05 -17.43
C GLN A 476 28.91 -7.11 -18.34
N THR A 477 29.70 -8.02 -17.78
CA THR A 477 30.35 -9.09 -18.55
C THR A 477 29.30 -10.02 -19.14
N LEU A 478 28.23 -10.31 -18.40
CA LEU A 478 27.13 -11.15 -18.89
C LEU A 478 26.44 -10.56 -20.14
N LEU A 479 26.27 -9.24 -20.21
CA LEU A 479 25.62 -8.57 -21.35
C LEU A 479 26.57 -8.14 -22.47
N ALA A 480 27.79 -7.73 -22.12
CA ALA A 480 28.64 -6.90 -22.98
C ALA A 480 29.98 -7.57 -23.36
N LYS A 481 30.20 -8.84 -23.02
CA LYS A 481 31.46 -9.56 -23.21
C LYS A 481 31.90 -9.74 -24.67
N ASP A 482 30.97 -10.00 -25.60
CA ASP A 482 31.35 -10.42 -26.98
C ASP A 482 30.65 -9.64 -28.12
N GLU A 483 29.87 -8.58 -27.82
CA GLU A 483 28.88 -7.94 -28.74
C GLU A 483 27.80 -8.91 -29.30
N ASN A 484 28.07 -10.21 -29.26
CA ASN A 484 27.31 -11.30 -29.83
C ASN A 484 25.98 -11.51 -29.11
N VAL A 485 25.90 -11.32 -27.79
CA VAL A 485 24.63 -11.51 -27.05
C VAL A 485 23.60 -10.48 -27.51
N LEU A 486 23.94 -9.18 -27.47
CA LEU A 486 23.06 -8.11 -27.96
C LEU A 486 22.79 -8.24 -29.46
N ARG A 487 23.79 -8.61 -30.28
CA ARG A 487 23.60 -8.88 -31.71
C ARG A 487 22.71 -10.10 -31.98
N GLU A 488 22.80 -11.14 -31.17
CA GLU A 488 21.95 -12.34 -31.29
C GLU A 488 20.52 -12.01 -30.91
N TRP A 489 20.30 -11.18 -29.88
CA TRP A 489 18.96 -10.71 -29.53
C TRP A 489 18.36 -9.87 -30.68
N LEU A 490 19.12 -8.93 -31.25
CA LEU A 490 18.67 -8.14 -32.40
C LEU A 490 18.41 -9.01 -33.65
N ASN A 491 19.31 -9.95 -33.99
CA ASN A 491 19.25 -10.70 -35.24
C ASN A 491 18.35 -11.95 -35.19
N ARG A 492 18.40 -12.70 -34.09
CA ARG A 492 17.70 -13.97 -33.92
C ARG A 492 16.26 -13.78 -33.43
N ARG A 493 16.03 -12.84 -32.51
CA ARG A 493 14.69 -12.54 -31.97
C ARG A 493 13.99 -11.39 -32.67
N LYS A 494 14.71 -10.58 -33.46
CA LYS A 494 14.16 -9.48 -34.25
C LYS A 494 13.35 -8.52 -33.38
N VAL A 495 14.01 -7.98 -32.35
CA VAL A 495 13.44 -7.04 -31.38
C VAL A 495 14.23 -5.73 -31.39
N ARG A 496 13.62 -4.62 -30.93
CA ARG A 496 14.33 -3.38 -30.58
C ARG A 496 14.69 -3.42 -29.10
N LEU A 497 15.95 -3.14 -28.76
CA LEU A 497 16.42 -3.22 -27.38
C LEU A 497 16.61 -1.82 -26.78
N HIS A 498 16.15 -1.62 -25.55
CA HIS A 498 16.33 -0.38 -24.81
C HIS A 498 17.04 -0.68 -23.49
N VAL A 499 18.24 -0.14 -23.30
CA VAL A 499 19.04 -0.36 -22.09
C VAL A 499 18.86 0.80 -21.13
N TYR A 500 18.48 0.48 -19.90
CA TYR A 500 18.31 1.42 -18.79
C TYR A 500 19.24 1.04 -17.65
N ARG A 501 19.71 2.04 -16.90
CA ARG A 501 20.31 1.84 -15.57
C ARG A 501 19.37 2.35 -14.48
N PHE A 502 19.48 1.82 -13.28
CA PHE A 502 18.76 2.35 -12.12
C PHE A 502 19.51 2.09 -10.80
N ALA A 503 19.39 3.05 -9.90
CA ALA A 503 19.55 2.87 -8.46
C ALA A 503 18.25 3.36 -7.80
N SER A 504 18.06 4.68 -7.74
CA SER A 504 16.80 5.30 -7.27
C SER A 504 15.80 5.63 -8.38
N ARG A 505 16.27 5.95 -9.60
CA ARG A 505 15.41 6.23 -10.77
C ARG A 505 15.99 5.62 -12.04
N PRO A 506 15.15 5.13 -12.97
CA PRO A 506 15.60 4.59 -14.23
C PRO A 506 16.08 5.72 -15.17
N GLN A 507 17.23 5.51 -15.81
CA GLN A 507 17.77 6.39 -16.84
C GLN A 507 18.10 5.57 -18.09
N ARG A 508 17.63 6.06 -19.25
CA ARG A 508 17.89 5.42 -20.54
C ARG A 508 19.36 5.63 -20.94
N LEU A 509 20.08 4.54 -21.20
CA LEU A 509 21.49 4.54 -21.58
C LEU A 509 21.71 4.44 -23.08
N ALA A 510 21.00 3.51 -23.73
CA ALA A 510 21.17 3.22 -25.14
C ALA A 510 19.90 2.62 -25.74
N ASP A 511 19.61 3.01 -26.98
CA ASP A 511 18.58 2.41 -27.80
C ASP A 511 19.28 1.66 -28.94
N LEU A 512 18.88 0.41 -29.16
CA LEU A 512 19.51 -0.52 -30.09
C LEU A 512 18.44 -0.97 -31.08
N THR A 513 18.47 -0.35 -32.26
CA THR A 513 17.61 -0.68 -33.39
C THR A 513 18.39 -1.37 -34.51
N ASN A 514 19.69 -1.10 -34.61
CA ASN A 514 20.58 -1.66 -35.64
C ASN A 514 21.84 -2.30 -35.03
N PRO A 515 22.43 -3.32 -35.68
CA PRO A 515 23.66 -3.98 -35.19
C PRO A 515 24.88 -3.05 -35.04
N GLY A 516 24.91 -1.91 -35.73
CA GLY A 516 25.98 -0.92 -35.63
C GLY A 516 25.95 -0.07 -34.35
N GLU A 517 24.81 -0.01 -33.65
CA GLU A 517 24.66 0.73 -32.39
C GLU A 517 25.16 -0.05 -31.17
N VAL A 518 25.41 -1.36 -31.35
CA VAL A 518 25.84 -2.29 -30.29
C VAL A 518 27.16 -1.86 -29.65
N GLU A 519 28.13 -1.41 -30.44
CA GLU A 519 29.45 -0.98 -29.93
C GLU A 519 29.36 0.25 -29.02
N ALA A 520 28.41 1.16 -29.29
CA ALA A 520 28.17 2.33 -28.45
C ALA A 520 27.49 1.93 -27.13
N ALA A 521 26.50 1.03 -27.20
CA ALA A 521 25.80 0.52 -26.01
C ALA A 521 26.74 -0.29 -25.10
N VAL A 522 27.60 -1.14 -25.65
CA VAL A 522 28.60 -1.91 -24.89
C VAL A 522 29.56 -0.99 -24.13
N ARG A 523 30.03 0.09 -24.78
CA ARG A 523 30.87 1.11 -24.12
C ARG A 523 30.12 1.82 -22.98
N ALA A 524 28.85 2.17 -23.18
CA ALA A 524 28.03 2.80 -22.15
C ALA A 524 27.78 1.88 -20.95
N ILE A 525 27.48 0.59 -21.19
CA ILE A 525 27.29 -0.42 -20.13
C ILE A 525 28.57 -0.62 -19.33
N ASN A 526 29.71 -0.75 -20.00
CA ASN A 526 31.02 -0.95 -19.35
C ASN A 526 31.52 0.28 -18.58
N ALA A 527 31.00 1.48 -18.87
CA ALA A 527 31.32 2.71 -18.14
C ALA A 527 30.57 2.84 -16.80
N LEU A 528 29.54 2.02 -16.55
CA LEU A 528 28.79 2.06 -15.29
C LEU A 528 29.67 1.68 -14.09
N ARG A 529 29.48 2.37 -12.96
CA ARG A 529 30.16 2.12 -11.70
C ARG A 529 29.16 2.24 -10.55
N ALA A 530 29.16 1.26 -9.64
CA ALA A 530 28.42 1.32 -8.40
C ALA A 530 29.08 2.36 -7.48
N LYS A 531 28.36 3.44 -7.14
CA LYS A 531 28.87 4.55 -6.31
C LYS A 531 28.28 4.48 -4.91
N ALA A 532 29.04 4.90 -3.90
CA ALA A 532 28.57 5.00 -2.51
C ALA A 532 27.40 5.99 -2.33
N GLU A 533 27.19 6.92 -3.25
CA GLU A 533 26.06 7.86 -3.26
C GLU A 533 24.72 7.19 -3.66
N HIS A 534 24.76 5.96 -4.21
CA HIS A 534 23.59 5.18 -4.59
C HIS A 534 23.16 4.22 -3.46
N ASP A 535 22.99 4.74 -2.24
CA ASP A 535 22.67 3.95 -1.04
C ASP A 535 21.17 3.59 -0.91
N SER A 536 20.39 3.80 -1.97
CA SER A 536 18.97 3.46 -2.02
C SER A 536 18.56 2.87 -3.38
N THR A 537 17.86 1.73 -3.37
CA THR A 537 17.29 1.10 -4.56
C THR A 537 15.76 1.12 -4.52
N GLN A 538 15.16 1.68 -5.59
CA GLN A 538 13.71 1.72 -5.78
C GLN A 538 13.31 0.87 -7.00
N LEU A 539 13.64 -0.42 -6.98
CA LEU A 539 13.46 -1.33 -8.10
C LEU A 539 12.01 -1.37 -8.62
N GLY A 540 11.02 -1.41 -7.73
CA GLY A 540 9.61 -1.40 -8.14
C GLY A 540 9.20 -0.10 -8.84
N VAL A 541 9.68 1.05 -8.38
CA VAL A 541 9.42 2.35 -9.01
C VAL A 541 10.08 2.40 -10.39
N ALA A 542 11.30 1.88 -10.53
CA ALA A 542 12.02 1.83 -11.79
C ALA A 542 11.28 1.00 -12.85
N ILE A 543 10.83 -0.21 -12.49
CA ILE A 543 10.02 -1.05 -13.40
C ILE A 543 8.71 -0.34 -13.78
N ARG A 544 8.02 0.27 -12.81
CA ARG A 544 6.77 1.00 -13.10
C ARG A 544 6.97 2.16 -14.06
N GLN A 545 8.04 2.94 -13.88
CA GLN A 545 8.33 4.06 -14.76
C GLN A 545 8.66 3.56 -16.17
N VAL A 546 9.45 2.50 -16.32
CA VAL A 546 9.69 1.87 -17.64
C VAL A 546 8.37 1.41 -18.28
N LEU A 547 7.49 0.72 -17.54
CA LEU A 547 6.19 0.32 -18.07
C LEU A 547 5.31 1.52 -18.49
N ASN A 548 5.48 2.68 -17.84
CA ASN A 548 4.78 3.91 -18.19
C ASN A 548 5.38 4.61 -19.41
N ASP A 549 6.71 4.65 -19.53
CA ASP A 549 7.44 5.23 -20.67
C ASP A 549 7.03 4.57 -22.00
N PHE A 550 6.68 3.28 -21.95
CA PHE A 550 6.28 2.50 -23.12
C PHE A 550 4.75 2.33 -23.26
N ARG A 551 3.92 3.10 -22.54
CA ARG A 551 2.46 3.09 -22.75
C ARG A 551 2.11 3.56 -24.16
N GLY A 552 1.35 2.75 -24.89
CA GLY A 552 0.98 3.02 -26.29
C GLY A 552 2.01 2.53 -27.31
N SER A 553 3.18 2.08 -26.86
CA SER A 553 4.13 1.32 -27.67
C SER A 553 3.99 -0.18 -27.40
N SER A 554 4.79 -1.00 -28.10
CA SER A 554 4.63 -2.45 -28.07
C SER A 554 5.77 -3.14 -27.32
N LEU A 555 5.74 -2.97 -25.99
CA LEU A 555 6.68 -3.59 -25.08
C LEU A 555 6.40 -5.09 -24.92
N ALA A 556 7.31 -5.93 -25.41
CA ALA A 556 7.18 -7.39 -25.38
C ALA A 556 7.71 -8.02 -24.08
N ALA A 557 8.74 -7.44 -23.46
CA ALA A 557 9.30 -7.95 -22.21
C ALA A 557 10.18 -6.89 -21.50
N VAL A 558 10.35 -7.06 -20.19
CA VAL A 558 11.34 -6.33 -19.39
C VAL A 558 12.28 -7.33 -18.73
N VAL A 559 13.58 -7.18 -18.95
CA VAL A 559 14.64 -8.00 -18.36
C VAL A 559 15.38 -7.16 -17.31
N VAL A 560 15.48 -7.65 -16.08
CA VAL A 560 16.08 -6.94 -14.94
C VAL A 560 17.29 -7.72 -14.43
N LEU A 561 18.45 -7.06 -14.33
CA LEU A 561 19.67 -7.60 -13.70
C LEU A 561 19.89 -6.87 -12.38
N SER A 562 19.66 -7.54 -11.26
CA SER A 562 19.70 -6.94 -9.91
C SER A 562 19.92 -8.03 -8.85
N ASP A 563 20.33 -7.65 -7.66
CA ASP A 563 20.30 -8.51 -6.47
C ASP A 563 18.92 -8.50 -5.77
N GLY A 564 17.98 -7.66 -6.24
CA GLY A 564 16.61 -7.59 -5.75
C GLY A 564 16.45 -6.89 -4.40
N ALA A 565 17.48 -6.19 -3.91
CA ALA A 565 17.38 -5.37 -2.72
C ALA A 565 16.42 -4.18 -2.97
N ILE A 566 15.55 -3.90 -1.99
CA ILE A 566 14.61 -2.78 -2.03
C ILE A 566 14.70 -2.07 -0.69
N THR A 567 15.33 -0.90 -0.67
CA THR A 567 15.39 -0.07 0.55
C THR A 567 14.21 0.89 0.65
N GLU A 568 13.70 1.37 -0.49
CA GLU A 568 12.60 2.32 -0.56
C GLU A 568 11.65 2.08 -1.75
N GLY A 569 10.45 2.64 -1.66
CA GLY A 569 9.46 2.62 -2.74
C GLY A 569 8.48 1.45 -2.65
N GLU A 570 7.98 1.04 -3.81
CA GLU A 570 6.93 0.02 -3.90
C GLU A 570 7.53 -1.38 -4.07
N GLY A 571 6.97 -2.36 -3.36
CA GLY A 571 7.40 -3.76 -3.48
C GLY A 571 7.08 -4.38 -4.85
N LEU A 572 7.89 -5.37 -5.24
CA LEU A 572 7.84 -6.01 -6.57
C LEU A 572 6.49 -6.66 -6.89
N GLU A 573 5.78 -7.20 -5.90
CA GLU A 573 4.49 -7.87 -6.11
C GLU A 573 3.44 -6.95 -6.74
N ARG A 574 3.36 -5.69 -6.28
CA ARG A 574 2.38 -4.72 -6.81
C ARG A 574 2.72 -4.32 -8.24
N VAL A 575 4.00 -4.16 -8.54
CA VAL A 575 4.47 -3.77 -9.87
C VAL A 575 4.31 -4.93 -10.85
N ALA A 576 4.52 -6.17 -10.42
CA ALA A 576 4.27 -7.35 -11.22
C ALA A 576 2.79 -7.50 -11.61
N LYS A 577 1.85 -7.22 -10.69
CA LYS A 577 0.40 -7.20 -11.02
C LYS A 577 0.06 -6.12 -12.05
N TYR A 578 0.71 -4.97 -11.96
CA TYR A 578 0.57 -3.90 -12.94
C TYR A 578 1.15 -4.31 -14.31
N ALA A 579 2.30 -4.98 -14.34
CA ALA A 579 2.90 -5.54 -15.56
C ALA A 579 1.98 -6.59 -16.23
N ASP A 580 1.36 -7.49 -15.44
CA ASP A 580 0.40 -8.49 -15.95
C ASP A 580 -0.85 -7.82 -16.56
N SER A 581 -1.33 -6.70 -15.99
CA SER A 581 -2.44 -5.93 -16.55
C SER A 581 -2.12 -5.35 -17.94
N LEU A 582 -0.84 -5.08 -18.21
CA LEU A 582 -0.32 -4.65 -19.51
C LEU A 582 0.11 -5.83 -20.40
N ARG A 583 0.01 -7.07 -19.90
CA ARG A 583 0.50 -8.31 -20.54
C ARG A 583 2.00 -8.29 -20.86
N VAL A 584 2.79 -7.61 -20.02
CA VAL A 584 4.25 -7.54 -20.19
C VAL A 584 4.94 -8.47 -19.17
N PRO A 585 5.62 -9.54 -19.61
CA PRO A 585 6.38 -10.42 -18.72
C PRO A 585 7.65 -9.76 -18.19
N LEU A 586 7.91 -9.95 -16.90
CA LEU A 586 9.14 -9.53 -16.22
C LEU A 586 10.09 -10.72 -16.05
N PHE A 587 11.28 -10.61 -16.64
CA PHE A 587 12.36 -11.57 -16.46
C PHE A 587 13.40 -11.00 -15.50
N PHE A 588 13.77 -11.77 -14.48
CA PHE A 588 14.76 -11.35 -13.49
C PHE A 588 16.00 -12.23 -13.58
N ILE A 589 17.17 -11.61 -13.57
CA ILE A 589 18.47 -12.26 -13.46
C ILE A 589 19.03 -11.85 -12.10
N GLY A 590 18.99 -12.78 -11.15
CA GLY A 590 19.51 -12.60 -9.80
C GLY A 590 21.04 -12.65 -9.78
N ILE A 591 21.66 -11.59 -9.26
CA ILE A 591 23.11 -11.50 -9.08
C ILE A 591 23.41 -11.37 -7.58
N GLY A 592 24.30 -12.22 -7.05
CA GLY A 592 24.64 -12.27 -5.63
C GLY A 592 24.33 -13.62 -4.96
N ASP A 593 24.78 -13.80 -3.73
CA ASP A 593 24.50 -15.04 -2.97
C ASP A 593 23.12 -14.97 -2.30
N ALA A 594 22.26 -15.96 -2.60
CA ALA A 594 20.93 -16.10 -1.99
C ALA A 594 20.99 -16.65 -0.55
N HIS A 595 22.13 -17.21 -0.10
CA HIS A 595 22.22 -17.78 1.23
C HIS A 595 22.21 -16.71 2.32
N GLU A 596 21.52 -17.00 3.43
CA GLU A 596 21.62 -16.19 4.64
C GLU A 596 23.09 -16.13 5.11
N GLN A 597 23.59 -14.90 5.16
CA GLN A 597 24.86 -14.60 5.80
C GLN A 597 24.71 -14.80 7.32
N LYS A 598 25.78 -15.26 7.97
CA LYS A 598 25.76 -15.54 9.41
C LYS A 598 25.87 -14.22 10.15
N ASP A 599 24.93 -13.94 11.05
CA ASP A 599 25.00 -12.76 11.93
C ASP A 599 24.38 -13.08 13.30
N LEU A 600 25.01 -12.59 14.36
CA LEU A 600 24.62 -12.89 15.74
C LEU A 600 24.63 -11.61 16.58
N TYR A 601 23.45 -11.05 16.81
CA TYR A 601 23.35 -9.75 17.45
C TYR A 601 22.41 -9.73 18.67
N LEU A 602 22.75 -8.86 19.62
CA LEU A 602 21.95 -8.57 20.80
C LEU A 602 21.18 -7.27 20.61
N HIS A 603 19.89 -7.27 20.94
CA HIS A 603 19.05 -6.08 20.87
C HIS A 603 17.99 -6.08 21.98
N ASP A 604 17.32 -4.94 22.19
CA ASP A 604 16.22 -4.78 23.15
C ASP A 604 16.62 -5.16 24.60
N LEU A 605 17.72 -4.58 25.11
CA LEU A 605 18.13 -4.75 26.51
C LEU A 605 17.24 -3.92 27.45
N GLN A 606 16.43 -4.61 28.26
CA GLN A 606 15.51 -4.03 29.23
C GLN A 606 15.95 -4.37 30.66
N ALA A 607 16.02 -3.35 31.53
CA ALA A 607 16.27 -3.49 32.96
C ALA A 607 15.77 -2.24 33.70
N GLU A 608 15.63 -2.32 35.02
CA GLU A 608 15.26 -1.16 35.84
C GLU A 608 16.34 -0.06 35.83
N ASP A 609 15.95 1.21 35.68
CA ASP A 609 16.89 2.35 35.65
C ASP A 609 17.48 2.68 37.03
N ALA A 610 16.80 2.29 38.11
CA ALA A 610 17.26 2.48 39.48
C ALA A 610 16.80 1.36 40.40
N VAL A 611 17.70 0.90 41.27
CA VAL A 611 17.43 -0.14 42.27
C VAL A 611 18.10 0.17 43.60
N TYR A 612 17.69 -0.51 44.68
CA TYR A 612 18.37 -0.42 45.97
C TYR A 612 19.52 -1.44 46.07
N VAL A 613 20.50 -1.15 46.93
CA VAL A 613 21.55 -2.11 47.28
C VAL A 613 20.90 -3.42 47.76
N ASN A 614 21.41 -4.55 47.26
CA ASN A 614 20.93 -5.92 47.46
C ASN A 614 19.57 -6.26 46.83
N ASP A 615 18.94 -5.37 46.07
CA ASP A 615 17.77 -5.74 45.26
C ASP A 615 18.20 -6.62 44.07
N ARG A 616 17.31 -7.51 43.62
CA ARG A 616 17.51 -8.30 42.40
C ARG A 616 17.14 -7.44 41.19
N ILE A 617 18.06 -7.26 40.25
CA ILE A 617 17.86 -6.66 38.93
C ILE A 617 17.72 -7.80 37.91
N VAL A 618 16.76 -7.68 36.99
CA VAL A 618 16.60 -8.63 35.88
C VAL A 618 16.86 -7.91 34.56
N PHE A 619 17.87 -8.37 33.83
CA PHE A 619 18.17 -7.91 32.47
C PHE A 619 17.50 -8.86 31.48
N GLU A 620 16.57 -8.36 30.68
CA GLU A 620 15.98 -9.08 29.54
C GLU A 620 16.61 -8.56 28.26
N VAL A 621 17.21 -9.43 27.45
CA VAL A 621 17.82 -9.08 26.16
C VAL A 621 17.36 -10.08 25.10
N LYS A 622 17.26 -9.65 23.85
CA LYS A 622 16.95 -10.53 22.72
C LYS A 622 18.23 -10.86 21.95
N LEU A 623 18.47 -12.15 21.73
CA LEU A 623 19.51 -12.66 20.85
C LEU A 623 18.86 -13.13 19.55
N THR A 624 19.28 -12.62 18.40
CA THR A 624 18.91 -13.16 17.08
C THR A 624 20.14 -13.81 16.45
N ALA A 625 19.97 -15.05 16.00
CA ALA A 625 20.98 -15.78 15.24
C ALA A 625 20.46 -16.01 13.81
N GLN A 626 20.97 -15.25 12.85
CA GLN A 626 20.61 -15.33 11.43
C GLN A 626 21.64 -16.20 10.68
N GLY A 627 21.19 -17.04 9.75
CA GLY A 627 22.09 -17.94 9.00
C GLY A 627 22.70 -19.10 9.83
N PHE A 628 22.19 -19.36 11.04
CA PHE A 628 22.58 -20.49 11.90
C PHE A 628 21.50 -21.57 11.90
N ASN A 629 21.85 -22.82 11.58
CA ASN A 629 20.89 -23.95 11.58
C ASN A 629 20.52 -24.43 13.00
N ASN A 630 21.44 -24.30 13.96
CA ASN A 630 21.27 -24.47 15.41
C ASN A 630 22.62 -24.26 16.10
N GLY A 631 22.76 -23.17 16.86
CA GLY A 631 23.96 -22.83 17.61
C GLY A 631 23.67 -22.66 19.10
N SER A 632 24.62 -23.04 19.94
CA SER A 632 24.58 -22.83 21.38
C SER A 632 25.44 -21.62 21.72
N PHE A 633 24.82 -20.50 22.09
CA PHE A 633 25.52 -19.23 22.32
C PHE A 633 25.43 -18.83 23.79
N PRO A 634 26.56 -18.62 24.49
CA PRO A 634 26.56 -18.13 25.87
C PRO A 634 26.40 -16.61 25.89
N VAL A 635 25.32 -16.10 26.47
CA VAL A 635 25.12 -14.67 26.71
C VAL A 635 25.50 -14.36 28.15
N SER A 636 26.40 -13.41 28.36
CA SER A 636 26.99 -13.12 29.67
C SER A 636 26.86 -11.64 30.05
N LEU A 637 26.56 -11.38 31.32
CA LEU A 637 26.42 -10.06 31.92
C LEU A 637 27.71 -9.65 32.64
N TYR A 638 28.18 -8.42 32.43
CA TYR A 638 29.36 -7.83 33.05
C TYR A 638 29.04 -6.45 33.66
N GLU A 639 29.82 -6.03 34.65
CA GLU A 639 29.87 -4.64 35.09
C GLU A 639 31.09 -3.98 34.42
N LYS A 640 30.91 -2.81 33.81
CA LYS A 640 31.96 -2.11 33.07
C LYS A 640 33.16 -1.83 33.98
N GLY A 641 34.34 -2.33 33.60
CA GLY A 641 35.56 -2.28 34.41
C GLY A 641 35.83 -3.51 35.30
N LYS A 642 34.93 -4.51 35.30
CA LYS A 642 35.15 -5.82 35.92
C LYS A 642 35.06 -6.93 34.87
N ASP A 643 36.11 -7.71 34.72
CA ASP A 643 36.17 -8.78 33.70
C ASP A 643 35.49 -10.10 34.11
N ARG A 644 34.98 -10.18 35.35
CA ARG A 644 34.28 -11.37 35.84
C ARG A 644 32.80 -11.33 35.40
N PRO A 645 32.28 -12.38 34.73
CA PRO A 645 30.86 -12.46 34.42
C PRO A 645 30.04 -12.51 35.72
N LEU A 646 29.03 -11.64 35.80
CA LEU A 646 28.08 -11.58 36.90
C LEU A 646 27.04 -12.71 36.81
N ASP A 647 26.62 -13.01 35.58
CA ASP A 647 25.71 -14.10 35.23
C ASP A 647 25.97 -14.53 33.78
N THR A 648 25.79 -15.81 33.47
CA THR A 648 25.98 -16.38 32.14
C THR A 648 24.89 -17.38 31.85
N LYS A 649 24.18 -17.21 30.74
CA LYS A 649 23.15 -18.12 30.29
C LYS A 649 23.41 -18.57 28.86
N THR A 650 23.49 -19.87 28.67
CA THR A 650 23.63 -20.48 27.34
C THR A 650 22.26 -20.69 26.73
N VAL A 651 22.07 -20.19 25.50
CA VAL A 651 20.81 -20.32 24.76
C VAL A 651 21.04 -21.00 23.42
N MET A 652 20.08 -21.82 23.02
CA MET A 652 20.05 -22.43 21.70
C MET A 652 19.31 -21.49 20.75
N ALA A 653 19.98 -20.99 19.72
CA ALA A 653 19.38 -20.16 18.68
C ALA A 653 19.77 -20.69 17.28
N GLY A 654 18.79 -20.81 16.39
CA GLY A 654 18.97 -21.25 15.01
C GLY A 654 17.67 -21.69 14.31
N GLY A 655 17.68 -21.60 12.98
CA GLY A 655 16.53 -21.71 12.07
C GLY A 655 15.78 -20.37 11.89
N ASP A 656 15.43 -20.04 10.65
CA ASP A 656 14.63 -18.89 10.17
C ASP A 656 14.53 -17.69 11.14
N ALA A 657 15.66 -17.01 11.39
CA ALA A 657 15.76 -15.79 12.19
C ALA A 657 15.02 -15.84 13.56
N ARG A 658 15.11 -16.96 14.28
CA ARG A 658 14.50 -17.09 15.62
C ARG A 658 15.19 -16.19 16.64
N THR A 659 14.50 -15.12 17.03
CA THR A 659 14.86 -14.30 18.20
C THR A 659 14.54 -15.04 19.50
N VAL A 660 15.55 -15.21 20.35
CA VAL A 660 15.43 -15.85 21.67
C VAL A 660 15.60 -14.80 22.76
N LYS A 661 14.66 -14.79 23.71
CA LYS A 661 14.75 -13.93 24.91
C LYS A 661 15.68 -14.55 25.94
N VAL A 662 16.67 -13.80 26.38
CA VAL A 662 17.62 -14.18 27.42
C VAL A 662 17.40 -13.32 28.65
N ARG A 663 17.38 -13.96 29.82
CA ARG A 663 17.23 -13.29 31.12
C ARG A 663 18.46 -13.54 31.98
N LEU A 664 19.08 -12.47 32.44
CA LEU A 664 20.27 -12.46 33.30
C LEU A 664 19.94 -11.72 34.59
N ILE A 665 20.46 -12.17 35.73
CA ILE A 665 20.08 -11.64 37.05
C ILE A 665 21.32 -11.19 37.82
N HIS A 666 21.24 -10.01 38.44
CA HIS A 666 22.31 -9.49 39.28
C HIS A 666 21.77 -8.85 40.57
N ARG A 667 22.62 -8.81 41.61
CA ARG A 667 22.36 -8.13 42.89
C ARG A 667 23.51 -7.19 43.21
N PRO A 668 23.36 -5.86 43.03
CA PRO A 668 24.43 -4.92 43.32
C PRO A 668 24.64 -4.77 44.83
N THR A 669 25.90 -4.78 45.26
CA THR A 669 26.30 -4.63 46.67
C THR A 669 26.81 -3.23 47.00
N GLU A 670 27.09 -2.41 45.99
CA GLU A 670 27.66 -1.07 46.10
C GLU A 670 26.69 -0.04 45.54
N THR A 671 26.69 1.15 46.14
CA THR A 671 25.91 2.30 45.68
C THR A 671 26.62 3.00 44.52
N GLY A 672 25.86 3.76 43.73
CA GLY A 672 26.37 4.58 42.64
C GLY A 672 25.83 4.20 41.26
N GLU A 673 26.29 4.93 40.25
CA GLU A 673 25.96 4.68 38.85
C GLU A 673 26.83 3.54 38.31
N LYS A 674 26.20 2.46 37.85
CA LYS A 674 26.87 1.25 37.35
C LYS A 674 26.45 1.01 35.91
N VAL A 675 27.42 0.78 35.02
CA VAL A 675 27.16 0.42 33.62
C VAL A 675 27.31 -1.09 33.49
N TYR A 676 26.25 -1.76 33.05
CA TYR A 676 26.23 -3.19 32.77
C TYR A 676 26.36 -3.43 31.28
N VAL A 677 27.13 -4.45 30.90
CA VAL A 677 27.37 -4.83 29.51
C VAL A 677 26.93 -6.28 29.33
N VAL A 678 26.01 -6.53 28.41
CA VAL A 678 25.65 -7.89 28.00
C VAL A 678 26.37 -8.19 26.69
N ARG A 679 27.12 -9.29 26.66
CA ARG A 679 27.91 -9.70 25.48
C ARG A 679 27.69 -11.17 25.14
N THR A 680 27.77 -11.47 23.85
CA THR A 680 27.89 -12.83 23.29
C THR A 680 29.25 -12.98 22.60
N PRO A 681 29.88 -14.17 22.59
CA PRO A 681 31.12 -14.40 21.83
C PRO A 681 30.94 -14.15 20.33
N LEU A 682 32.03 -13.72 19.69
CA LEU A 682 32.12 -13.58 18.23
C LEU A 682 32.19 -14.96 17.58
N VAL A 683 31.38 -15.18 16.55
CA VAL A 683 31.41 -16.40 15.73
C VAL A 683 32.11 -16.12 14.40
N GLU A 684 32.83 -17.11 13.89
CA GLU A 684 33.54 -16.99 12.61
C GLU A 684 32.54 -16.84 11.44
N GLY A 685 32.73 -15.78 10.65
CA GLY A 685 31.89 -15.46 9.49
C GLY A 685 30.74 -14.47 9.76
N GLU A 686 30.71 -13.81 10.92
CA GLU A 686 29.80 -12.68 11.23
C GLU A 686 30.15 -11.41 10.44
N ILE A 687 29.11 -10.69 9.99
CA ILE A 687 29.22 -9.44 9.23
C ILE A 687 29.59 -8.29 10.16
N ASP A 688 28.79 -8.08 11.21
CA ASP A 688 28.98 -7.02 12.18
C ASP A 688 29.31 -7.65 13.53
N LYS A 689 30.48 -7.28 14.06
CA LYS A 689 31.02 -7.80 15.32
C LYS A 689 30.73 -6.86 16.49
N GLU A 690 30.28 -5.64 16.21
CA GLU A 690 29.99 -4.63 17.22
C GLU A 690 28.59 -4.83 17.83
N ASN A 691 27.68 -5.45 17.08
CA ASN A 691 26.31 -5.72 17.50
C ASN A 691 26.16 -6.90 18.49
N ASN A 692 27.25 -7.61 18.81
CA ASN A 692 27.32 -8.70 19.78
C ASN A 692 27.35 -8.20 21.25
N GLN A 693 27.31 -6.89 21.48
CA GLN A 693 27.29 -6.30 22.82
C GLN A 693 26.30 -5.14 22.95
N VAL A 694 25.65 -5.04 24.12
CA VAL A 694 24.72 -3.95 24.46
C VAL A 694 24.96 -3.49 25.90
N GLU A 695 24.91 -2.17 26.12
CA GLU A 695 25.17 -1.56 27.43
C GLU A 695 23.90 -0.96 28.06
N LYS A 696 23.81 -1.00 29.39
CA LYS A 696 22.74 -0.37 30.18
C LYS A 696 23.29 0.22 31.46
N THR A 697 23.01 1.50 31.69
CA THR A 697 23.33 2.17 32.96
C THR A 697 22.19 2.01 33.96
N VAL A 698 22.52 1.62 35.20
CA VAL A 698 21.58 1.47 36.31
C VAL A 698 22.12 2.19 37.54
N PHE A 699 21.26 2.96 38.21
CA PHE A 699 21.61 3.71 39.41
C PHE A 699 21.26 2.95 40.70
N VAL A 700 22.28 2.56 41.47
CA VAL A 700 22.10 1.80 42.72
C VAL A 700 22.08 2.73 43.93
N ARG A 701 20.98 2.71 44.70
CA ARG A 701 20.73 3.58 45.86
C ARG A 701 20.92 2.85 47.18
N GLU A 702 21.26 3.59 48.23
CA GLU A 702 21.13 3.10 49.61
C GLU A 702 19.69 2.73 49.93
N ALA A 703 19.49 1.62 50.63
CA ALA A 703 18.16 1.15 51.01
C ALA A 703 17.51 2.12 52.02
N LYS A 704 16.50 2.87 51.59
CA LYS A 704 15.63 3.66 52.47
C LYS A 704 14.76 2.70 53.30
N GLN A 705 14.54 3.01 54.58
CA GLN A 705 13.59 2.25 55.41
C GLN A 705 12.17 2.45 54.87
N ILE A 706 11.43 1.37 54.63
CA ILE A 706 10.04 1.44 54.18
C ILE A 706 9.15 1.65 55.41
N ASN A 707 8.46 2.79 55.48
CA ASN A 707 7.51 3.06 56.57
C ASN A 707 6.16 2.40 56.25
N VAL A 708 5.75 1.43 57.07
CA VAL A 708 4.51 0.66 56.88
C VAL A 708 3.53 0.94 58.02
N LEU A 709 2.32 1.37 57.67
CA LEU A 709 1.18 1.42 58.58
C LEU A 709 0.29 0.21 58.32
N TYR A 710 0.18 -0.69 59.30
CA TYR A 710 -0.71 -1.84 59.23
C TYR A 710 -1.94 -1.61 60.11
N VAL A 711 -3.11 -1.49 59.51
CA VAL A 711 -4.39 -1.35 60.21
C VAL A 711 -5.17 -2.65 60.08
N GLU A 712 -5.53 -3.23 61.20
CA GLU A 712 -6.27 -4.49 61.26
C GLU A 712 -7.56 -4.28 62.08
N GLY A 713 -8.68 -4.83 61.59
CA GLY A 713 -9.96 -4.78 62.30
C GLY A 713 -9.92 -5.60 63.59
N TYR A 714 -9.56 -6.88 63.48
CA TYR A 714 -9.58 -7.85 64.58
C TYR A 714 -8.45 -8.88 64.45
N ARG A 715 -8.18 -9.63 65.52
CA ARG A 715 -7.02 -10.55 65.61
C ARG A 715 -7.20 -11.80 64.75
N ARG A 716 -6.86 -11.72 63.47
CA ARG A 716 -6.81 -12.86 62.54
C ARG A 716 -5.46 -13.60 62.60
N TYR A 717 -5.42 -14.85 62.12
CA TYR A 717 -4.13 -15.55 61.96
C TYR A 717 -3.18 -14.78 61.04
N GLU A 718 -3.68 -14.20 59.95
CA GLU A 718 -2.86 -13.37 59.04
C GLU A 718 -2.21 -12.19 59.77
N TYR A 719 -2.95 -11.50 60.65
CA TYR A 719 -2.40 -10.44 61.49
C TYR A 719 -1.20 -10.90 62.30
N HIS A 720 -1.32 -12.03 63.01
CA HIS A 720 -0.25 -12.54 63.86
C HIS A 720 1.03 -12.83 63.05
N TYR A 721 0.91 -13.57 61.95
CA TYR A 721 2.06 -13.99 61.16
C TYR A 721 2.70 -12.83 60.38
N LEU A 722 1.89 -11.96 59.76
CA LEU A 722 2.39 -10.82 59.00
C LEU A 722 3.06 -9.78 59.90
N LYS A 723 2.44 -9.46 61.05
CA LYS A 723 3.03 -8.55 62.05
C LYS A 723 4.38 -9.09 62.52
N THR A 724 4.44 -10.36 62.92
CA THR A 724 5.68 -11.00 63.39
C THR A 724 6.77 -10.99 62.33
N LEU A 725 6.42 -11.25 61.06
CA LEU A 725 7.35 -11.17 59.93
C LEU A 725 7.92 -9.77 59.76
N LEU A 726 7.05 -8.75 59.68
CA LEU A 726 7.47 -7.36 59.47
C LEU A 726 8.27 -6.81 60.67
N GLU A 727 7.94 -7.21 61.90
CA GLU A 727 8.73 -6.90 63.10
C GLU A 727 10.10 -7.54 63.08
N ARG A 728 10.20 -8.82 62.67
CA ARG A 728 11.48 -9.51 62.54
C ARG A 728 12.36 -8.83 61.50
N GLU A 729 11.82 -8.48 60.34
CA GLU A 729 12.57 -7.77 59.30
C GLU A 729 12.97 -6.35 59.73
N SER A 730 12.16 -5.68 60.56
CA SER A 730 12.52 -4.41 61.20
C SER A 730 13.74 -4.54 62.14
N ASN A 731 13.90 -5.70 62.78
CA ASN A 731 14.93 -5.97 63.79
C ASN A 731 16.17 -6.73 63.27
N ARG A 732 16.18 -7.15 62.00
CA ARG A 732 17.11 -8.17 61.49
C ARG A 732 18.57 -7.71 61.35
N VAL A 733 18.88 -6.40 61.42
CA VAL A 733 20.26 -5.88 61.37
C VAL A 733 20.41 -4.60 62.19
N LYS A 734 21.33 -4.57 63.17
CA LYS A 734 21.81 -3.31 63.79
C LYS A 734 22.46 -2.44 62.71
N GLY A 735 21.69 -1.52 62.12
CA GLY A 735 22.19 -0.53 61.13
C GLY A 735 21.43 -0.50 59.78
N ASN A 736 20.72 -1.57 59.40
CA ASN A 736 19.97 -1.65 58.14
C ASN A 736 18.53 -2.14 58.39
N LYS A 737 17.71 -1.34 59.07
CA LYS A 737 16.27 -1.63 59.19
C LYS A 737 15.62 -1.42 57.82
N THR A 738 15.10 -2.48 57.21
CA THR A 738 14.46 -2.38 55.88
C THR A 738 13.00 -1.95 55.97
N VAL A 739 12.33 -2.25 57.08
CA VAL A 739 10.92 -1.92 57.33
C VAL A 739 10.79 -1.26 58.71
N ASN A 740 10.03 -0.17 58.78
CA ASN A 740 9.60 0.47 60.02
C ASN A 740 8.08 0.30 60.15
N LEU A 741 7.64 -0.51 61.12
CA LEU A 741 6.25 -0.93 61.25
C LEU A 741 5.53 -0.15 62.37
N ARG A 742 4.35 0.38 62.03
CA ARG A 742 3.34 0.86 62.99
C ARG A 742 2.05 0.09 62.78
N VAL A 743 1.42 -0.35 63.87
CA VAL A 743 0.24 -1.22 63.84
C VAL A 743 -0.92 -0.57 64.57
N LEU A 744 -2.09 -0.45 63.92
CA LEU A 744 -3.34 -0.08 64.57
C LEU A 744 -4.26 -1.30 64.60
N LEU A 745 -4.59 -1.79 65.79
CA LEU A 745 -5.55 -2.87 65.99
C LEU A 745 -6.85 -2.29 66.58
N ARG A 746 -7.97 -2.42 65.88
CA ARG A 746 -9.25 -1.80 66.31
C ARG A 746 -9.91 -2.53 67.48
N ASP A 747 -9.94 -3.86 67.46
CA ASP A 747 -10.37 -4.71 68.60
C ASP A 747 -9.25 -4.89 69.66
N GLY A 748 -8.31 -3.95 69.76
CA GLY A 748 -7.21 -3.99 70.73
C GLY A 748 -7.61 -3.43 72.10
N ASP A 749 -7.06 -3.98 73.18
CA ASP A 749 -7.19 -3.40 74.51
C ASP A 749 -6.53 -2.02 74.55
N THR A 750 -7.11 -1.08 75.31
CA THR A 750 -6.58 0.30 75.43
C THR A 750 -5.13 0.36 75.94
N ASP A 751 -4.70 -0.66 76.69
CA ASP A 751 -3.33 -0.77 77.24
C ASP A 751 -2.36 -1.51 76.31
N ALA A 752 -2.82 -2.09 75.19
CA ALA A 752 -1.98 -2.86 74.27
C ALA A 752 -0.76 -2.07 73.73
N PRO A 753 -0.85 -0.76 73.40
CA PRO A 753 0.30 0.04 72.98
C PRO A 753 1.38 0.24 74.06
N LEU A 754 1.06 0.02 75.34
CA LEU A 754 2.04 0.10 76.43
C LEU A 754 2.92 -1.15 76.51
N GLN A 755 2.41 -2.29 76.03
CA GLN A 755 3.11 -3.57 76.04
C GLN A 755 3.87 -3.84 74.74
N ASP A 756 3.43 -3.25 73.63
CA ASP A 756 4.01 -3.43 72.31
C ASP A 756 4.34 -2.08 71.65
N ARG A 757 5.63 -1.88 71.36
CA ARG A 757 6.15 -0.60 70.82
C ARG A 757 5.73 -0.33 69.37
N THR A 758 5.26 -1.34 68.64
CA THR A 758 4.77 -1.18 67.27
C THR A 758 3.31 -0.75 67.21
N LEU A 759 2.53 -1.06 68.25
CA LEU A 759 1.12 -0.71 68.35
C LEU A 759 0.95 0.81 68.61
N ILE A 760 0.01 1.42 67.89
CA ILE A 760 -0.41 2.81 68.08
C ILE A 760 -1.86 2.85 68.60
N PRO A 761 -2.21 3.78 69.51
CA PRO A 761 -3.52 3.81 70.15
C PRO A 761 -4.65 4.29 69.23
N ASN A 762 -4.34 5.19 68.28
CA ASN A 762 -5.30 5.80 67.38
C ASN A 762 -4.75 5.79 65.95
N PHE A 763 -5.66 5.84 64.96
CA PHE A 763 -5.26 6.10 63.58
C PHE A 763 -4.49 7.42 63.53
N PRO A 764 -3.36 7.51 62.79
CA PRO A 764 -2.56 8.73 62.72
C PRO A 764 -3.44 9.94 62.42
N THR A 765 -3.67 10.71 63.47
CA THR A 765 -4.39 11.99 63.50
C THR A 765 -3.68 12.85 64.52
N PRO A 766 -3.69 14.18 64.32
CA PRO A 766 -2.79 15.03 65.07
C PRO A 766 -3.20 15.00 66.52
N PHE A 767 -2.39 14.41 67.40
CA PHE A 767 -2.35 14.91 68.76
C PHE A 767 -1.01 14.68 69.47
N ARG A 768 -0.34 15.83 69.64
CA ARG A 768 0.34 16.29 70.87
C ARG A 768 1.83 16.01 70.99
N MET A 769 2.61 16.80 70.25
CA MET A 769 3.53 17.77 70.85
C MET A 769 3.49 19.06 70.02
N ALA A 770 3.76 20.19 70.66
CA ALA A 770 3.69 21.52 70.08
C ALA A 770 4.53 21.63 68.79
N ASP A 771 4.09 22.55 67.92
CA ASP A 771 4.81 23.14 66.78
C ASP A 771 4.44 22.57 65.39
N THR A 772 3.45 23.23 64.76
CA THR A 772 3.33 23.44 63.29
C THR A 772 3.20 22.26 62.32
N HIS A 773 2.48 21.18 62.65
CA HIS A 773 2.08 20.19 61.62
C HIS A 773 0.57 19.87 61.61
N THR A 774 -0.03 19.86 60.42
CA THR A 774 -1.46 19.57 60.21
C THR A 774 -1.70 18.07 60.02
N ALA A 775 -2.92 17.57 60.31
CA ALA A 775 -3.34 16.16 60.25
C ALA A 775 -2.91 15.35 59.00
N LYS A 776 -2.58 16.04 57.89
CA LYS A 776 -2.16 15.44 56.62
C LYS A 776 -0.67 15.04 56.59
N GLU A 777 0.19 15.71 57.36
CA GLU A 777 1.64 15.57 57.25
C GLU A 777 2.19 14.27 57.89
N ASP A 778 1.54 13.75 58.93
CA ASP A 778 1.92 12.49 59.58
C ASP A 778 1.60 11.25 58.73
N LEU A 779 0.44 11.24 58.03
CA LEU A 779 0.05 10.14 57.14
C LEU A 779 1.01 10.01 55.95
N TRP A 780 1.54 11.14 55.47
CA TRP A 780 2.45 11.18 54.33
C TRP A 780 3.84 10.60 54.61
N SER A 781 4.22 10.45 55.89
CA SER A 781 5.47 9.81 56.29
C SER A 781 5.52 8.31 55.98
N TYR A 782 4.36 7.66 55.78
CA TYR A 782 4.26 6.26 55.41
C TYR A 782 4.43 6.07 53.90
N ASP A 783 5.02 4.92 53.52
CA ASP A 783 5.19 4.50 52.13
C ASP A 783 4.13 3.49 51.72
N VAL A 784 3.72 2.62 52.64
CA VAL A 784 2.69 1.59 52.42
C VAL A 784 1.68 1.57 53.56
N ILE A 785 0.39 1.55 53.22
CA ILE A 785 -0.71 1.30 54.16
C ILE A 785 -1.33 -0.06 53.83
N ILE A 786 -1.41 -0.93 54.82
CA ILE A 786 -2.05 -2.24 54.74
C ILE A 786 -3.34 -2.18 55.54
N LEU A 787 -4.48 -2.45 54.90
CA LEU A 787 -5.79 -2.56 55.54
C LEU A 787 -6.23 -4.02 55.57
N GLY A 788 -6.31 -4.59 56.78
CA GLY A 788 -6.81 -5.93 57.03
C GLY A 788 -8.24 -5.91 57.56
N ASP A 789 -9.20 -6.25 56.72
CA ASP A 789 -10.62 -6.44 57.06
C ASP A 789 -11.16 -5.43 58.10
N VAL A 790 -11.05 -4.15 57.76
CA VAL A 790 -11.39 -3.04 58.65
C VAL A 790 -12.78 -2.50 58.31
N ASP A 791 -13.55 -2.11 59.32
CA ASP A 791 -14.80 -1.38 59.12
C ASP A 791 -14.51 0.05 58.60
N PRO A 792 -14.98 0.41 57.39
CA PRO A 792 -14.75 1.73 56.83
C PRO A 792 -15.59 2.84 57.48
N GLU A 793 -16.73 2.52 58.11
CA GLU A 793 -17.68 3.50 58.64
C GLU A 793 -17.02 4.45 59.68
N PRO A 794 -16.39 3.96 60.77
CA PRO A 794 -15.74 4.81 61.76
C PRO A 794 -14.46 5.51 61.27
N LEU A 795 -13.95 5.14 60.08
CA LEU A 795 -12.70 5.68 59.52
C LEU A 795 -12.93 6.55 58.28
N THR A 796 -14.19 6.91 57.96
CA THR A 796 -14.54 7.59 56.70
C THR A 796 -13.64 8.78 56.36
N ASP A 797 -13.41 9.69 57.32
CA ASP A 797 -12.55 10.86 57.11
C ASP A 797 -11.06 10.49 56.91
N HIS A 798 -10.57 9.47 57.63
CA HIS A 798 -9.21 8.97 57.45
C HIS A 798 -9.05 8.28 56.09
N LEU A 799 -10.03 7.50 55.66
CA LEU A 799 -10.03 6.81 54.37
C LEU A 799 -10.06 7.80 53.20
N LYS A 800 -10.71 8.95 53.36
CA LYS A 800 -10.62 10.04 52.38
C LYS A 800 -9.18 10.56 52.25
N ASN A 801 -8.49 10.79 53.36
CA ASN A 801 -7.08 11.20 53.33
C ASN A 801 -6.17 10.11 52.75
N VAL A 802 -6.46 8.82 53.00
CA VAL A 802 -5.76 7.70 52.37
C VAL A 802 -6.01 7.68 50.86
N ALA A 803 -7.25 7.92 50.40
CA ALA A 803 -7.57 8.00 48.98
C ALA A 803 -6.78 9.12 48.29
N GLU A 804 -6.77 10.32 48.88
CA GLU A 804 -5.97 11.47 48.42
C GLU A 804 -4.47 11.12 48.41
N TRP A 805 -3.95 10.46 49.46
CA TRP A 805 -2.55 10.07 49.55
C TRP A 805 -2.11 9.07 48.46
N VAL A 806 -2.95 8.08 48.14
CA VAL A 806 -2.65 7.15 47.04
C VAL A 806 -2.68 7.90 45.70
N GLN A 807 -3.74 8.67 45.44
CA GLN A 807 -3.93 9.35 44.16
C GLN A 807 -2.87 10.43 43.90
N GLU A 808 -2.52 11.21 44.92
CA GLU A 808 -1.71 12.42 44.77
C GLU A 808 -0.24 12.25 45.15
N ARG A 809 0.09 11.35 46.09
CA ARG A 809 1.42 11.22 46.70
C ARG A 809 2.14 9.90 46.41
N GLY A 810 1.60 9.10 45.49
CA GLY A 810 2.26 7.86 45.09
C GLY A 810 2.24 6.76 46.15
N GLY A 811 1.39 6.88 47.18
CA GLY A 811 1.30 5.93 48.27
C GLY A 811 0.90 4.52 47.82
N GLY A 812 1.47 3.49 48.45
CA GLY A 812 1.07 2.10 48.24
C GLY A 812 -0.07 1.71 49.17
N LEU A 813 -1.24 1.35 48.63
CA LEU A 813 -2.37 0.83 49.42
C LEU A 813 -2.59 -0.66 49.13
N LEU A 814 -2.49 -1.49 50.16
CA LEU A 814 -2.82 -2.91 50.10
C LEU A 814 -4.07 -3.17 50.95
N VAL A 815 -5.11 -3.72 50.35
CA VAL A 815 -6.34 -4.10 51.06
C VAL A 815 -6.49 -5.62 51.01
N MET A 816 -6.57 -6.24 52.20
CA MET A 816 -6.79 -7.67 52.34
C MET A 816 -8.28 -7.95 52.55
N GLY A 817 -8.81 -8.89 51.80
CA GLY A 817 -10.15 -9.42 52.02
C GLY A 817 -10.27 -10.06 53.40
N GLY A 818 -11.47 -10.02 53.95
CA GLY A 818 -11.81 -10.79 55.13
C GLY A 818 -13.32 -11.04 55.23
N GLU A 819 -13.67 -11.84 56.23
CA GLU A 819 -15.02 -12.38 56.41
C GLU A 819 -16.05 -11.31 56.76
N ARG A 820 -15.64 -10.20 57.39
CA ARG A 820 -16.58 -9.23 57.99
C ARG A 820 -16.84 -8.01 57.12
N PHE A 821 -15.80 -7.37 56.56
CA PHE A 821 -15.91 -6.03 55.98
C PHE A 821 -15.36 -5.94 54.55
N SER A 822 -14.11 -6.32 54.30
CA SER A 822 -13.45 -6.16 52.98
C SER A 822 -13.76 -7.31 52.03
N PRO A 823 -14.28 -7.09 50.81
CA PRO A 823 -14.47 -5.81 50.12
C PRO A 823 -15.89 -5.21 50.24
N ARG A 824 -16.86 -5.92 50.83
CA ARG A 824 -18.29 -5.58 50.80
C ARG A 824 -18.60 -4.20 51.39
N ALA A 825 -18.08 -3.90 52.58
CA ALA A 825 -18.31 -2.65 53.29
C ALA A 825 -17.70 -1.43 52.57
N TYR A 826 -16.73 -1.63 51.68
CA TYR A 826 -16.03 -0.54 50.99
C TYR A 826 -16.80 0.03 49.80
N ARG A 827 -17.96 -0.55 49.43
CA ARG A 827 -18.83 -0.09 48.33
C ARG A 827 -19.15 1.41 48.41
N ASN A 828 -19.46 1.90 49.60
CA ASN A 828 -19.84 3.29 49.86
C ASN A 828 -18.72 4.10 50.54
N SER A 829 -17.51 3.57 50.58
CA SER A 829 -16.36 4.24 51.21
C SER A 829 -15.65 5.18 50.22
N PRO A 830 -14.90 6.19 50.72
CA PRO A 830 -14.04 7.03 49.88
C PRO A 830 -12.96 6.25 49.10
N LEU A 831 -12.63 5.01 49.52
CA LEU A 831 -11.67 4.16 48.81
C LEU A 831 -12.26 3.47 47.58
N ARG A 832 -13.58 3.58 47.33
CA ARG A 832 -14.22 3.01 46.14
C ARG A 832 -13.48 3.39 44.85
N ASP A 833 -13.08 4.65 44.69
CA ASP A 833 -12.43 5.13 43.47
C ASP A 833 -10.99 4.62 43.33
N VAL A 834 -10.33 4.32 44.46
CA VAL A 834 -8.93 3.89 44.53
C VAL A 834 -8.77 2.37 44.48
N LEU A 835 -9.76 1.59 44.91
CA LEU A 835 -9.70 0.12 44.85
C LEU A 835 -9.71 -0.40 43.39
N PRO A 836 -9.02 -1.52 43.08
CA PRO A 836 -8.98 -2.11 41.74
C PRO A 836 -10.23 -2.92 41.36
N LEU A 837 -11.29 -2.85 42.18
CA LEU A 837 -12.53 -3.60 42.01
C LEU A 837 -13.75 -2.70 42.18
N ASP A 838 -14.87 -3.14 41.58
CA ASP A 838 -16.21 -2.57 41.79
C ASP A 838 -17.14 -3.67 42.30
N MET A 839 -18.00 -3.33 43.27
CA MET A 839 -19.02 -4.25 43.78
C MET A 839 -20.21 -4.31 42.81
N VAL A 840 -20.68 -5.52 42.47
CA VAL A 840 -21.70 -5.75 41.41
C VAL A 840 -23.01 -6.30 41.96
N ASN A 841 -22.96 -7.23 42.93
CA ASN A 841 -24.14 -7.94 43.43
C ASN A 841 -24.39 -7.65 44.92
N GLU A 842 -25.66 -7.63 45.33
CA GLU A 842 -26.04 -8.02 46.69
C GLU A 842 -25.92 -9.55 46.75
N VAL A 843 -25.01 -10.05 47.58
CA VAL A 843 -24.90 -11.49 47.85
C VAL A 843 -25.67 -11.73 49.13
N ASP A 844 -26.59 -12.71 49.14
CA ASP A 844 -27.34 -13.10 50.34
C ASP A 844 -26.38 -13.46 51.49
N ASP A 845 -26.73 -13.06 52.71
CA ASP A 845 -25.96 -13.21 53.97
C ASP A 845 -25.83 -14.66 54.47
N ALA A 846 -26.01 -15.66 53.60
CA ALA A 846 -25.81 -17.04 53.99
C ALA A 846 -24.30 -17.30 54.19
N GLU A 847 -23.88 -17.36 55.45
CA GLU A 847 -22.60 -17.93 55.89
C GLU A 847 -22.57 -19.43 55.53
N GLU A 848 -22.38 -19.76 54.25
CA GLU A 848 -21.99 -21.11 53.89
C GLU A 848 -20.51 -21.30 54.30
N GLU A 849 -20.28 -22.19 55.27
CA GLU A 849 -18.93 -22.71 55.56
C GLU A 849 -18.36 -23.29 54.26
N ARG A 850 -17.40 -22.59 53.67
CA ARG A 850 -16.71 -23.03 52.46
C ARG A 850 -15.66 -24.08 52.84
N VAL A 851 -15.88 -25.32 52.42
CA VAL A 851 -15.01 -26.46 52.76
C VAL A 851 -14.05 -26.84 51.63
N ASP A 852 -14.34 -26.41 50.40
CA ASP A 852 -13.55 -26.81 49.23
C ASP A 852 -12.19 -26.09 49.17
N PRO A 853 -11.07 -26.83 49.17
CA PRO A 853 -9.76 -26.23 49.02
C PRO A 853 -9.50 -25.78 47.57
N PHE A 854 -8.83 -24.66 47.41
CA PHE A 854 -8.37 -24.18 46.11
C PHE A 854 -6.94 -23.64 46.16
N ARG A 855 -6.28 -23.60 45.01
CA ARG A 855 -4.99 -22.91 44.82
C ARG A 855 -5.17 -21.79 43.83
N LEU A 856 -4.40 -20.72 44.02
CA LEU A 856 -4.37 -19.59 43.11
C LEU A 856 -3.88 -20.04 41.73
N GLU A 857 -4.63 -19.71 40.68
CA GLU A 857 -4.18 -19.87 39.30
C GLU A 857 -3.61 -18.54 38.82
N LEU A 858 -2.32 -18.52 38.49
CA LEU A 858 -1.63 -17.31 38.03
C LEU A 858 -2.00 -17.01 36.57
N THR A 859 -2.43 -15.77 36.32
CA THR A 859 -2.60 -15.24 34.96
C THR A 859 -1.23 -15.03 34.28
N PRO A 860 -1.15 -14.79 32.95
CA PRO A 860 0.11 -14.43 32.31
C PRO A 860 0.80 -13.22 32.97
N ALA A 861 0.02 -12.24 33.42
CA ALA A 861 0.52 -11.10 34.21
C ALA A 861 1.09 -11.54 35.56
N GLY A 862 0.36 -12.40 36.30
CA GLY A 862 0.80 -12.93 37.59
C GLY A 862 2.11 -13.73 37.52
N ARG A 863 2.29 -14.56 36.49
CA ARG A 863 3.53 -15.36 36.30
C ARG A 863 4.77 -14.48 36.12
N MET A 864 4.60 -13.32 35.49
CA MET A 864 5.66 -12.34 35.29
C MET A 864 5.86 -11.41 36.51
N HIS A 865 4.91 -11.38 37.44
CA HIS A 865 4.90 -10.43 38.53
C HIS A 865 5.94 -10.75 39.62
N PRO A 866 6.69 -9.76 40.15
CA PRO A 866 7.75 -10.01 41.12
C PRO A 866 7.31 -10.72 42.41
N ILE A 867 6.06 -10.57 42.84
CA ILE A 867 5.54 -11.13 44.10
C ILE A 867 5.35 -12.65 44.06
N PHE A 868 5.17 -13.24 42.88
CA PHE A 868 5.06 -14.70 42.69
C PHE A 868 6.36 -15.34 42.22
N ARG A 869 7.45 -14.55 42.19
CA ARG A 869 8.76 -15.01 41.73
C ARG A 869 9.59 -15.48 42.92
N PHE A 870 9.31 -16.71 43.33
CA PHE A 870 10.03 -17.46 44.35
C PHE A 870 11.42 -17.89 43.86
N SER A 871 11.51 -18.47 42.65
CA SER A 871 12.77 -18.87 42.00
C SER A 871 13.07 -18.05 40.72
N PRO A 872 14.36 -17.84 40.37
CA PRO A 872 14.74 -17.34 39.05
C PRO A 872 14.41 -18.28 37.90
N ASP A 873 14.35 -19.60 38.14
CA ASP A 873 13.94 -20.61 37.15
C ASP A 873 12.42 -20.72 37.11
N GLU A 874 11.84 -20.64 35.90
CA GLU A 874 10.39 -20.63 35.70
C GLU A 874 9.77 -21.96 36.05
N LYS A 875 10.44 -23.07 35.72
CA LYS A 875 9.95 -24.41 36.02
C LYS A 875 9.94 -24.67 37.53
N GLU A 876 11.05 -24.37 38.21
CA GLU A 876 11.11 -24.44 39.67
C GLU A 876 10.08 -23.53 40.34
N ASN A 877 9.84 -22.33 39.78
CA ASN A 877 8.85 -21.40 40.30
C ASN A 877 7.41 -21.94 40.18
N GLU A 878 7.08 -22.59 39.05
CA GLU A 878 5.80 -23.29 38.87
C GLU A 878 5.64 -24.48 39.84
N GLU A 879 6.71 -25.26 40.06
CA GLU A 879 6.71 -26.36 41.04
C GLU A 879 6.49 -25.86 42.48
N ILE A 880 7.13 -24.74 42.86
CA ILE A 880 6.91 -24.08 44.15
C ILE A 880 5.44 -23.61 44.25
N GLY A 881 4.91 -22.93 43.22
CA GLY A 881 3.51 -22.51 43.21
C GLY A 881 2.54 -23.69 43.36
N GLY A 882 2.84 -24.81 42.70
CA GLY A 882 2.06 -26.05 42.75
C GLY A 882 2.15 -26.82 44.08
N ARG A 883 3.11 -26.52 44.96
CA ARG A 883 3.26 -27.19 46.27
C ARG A 883 2.73 -26.38 47.44
N LEU A 884 2.53 -25.07 47.26
CA LEU A 884 2.01 -24.18 48.30
C LEU A 884 0.66 -24.67 48.84
N LYS A 885 0.44 -24.44 50.14
CA LYS A 885 -0.82 -24.82 50.80
C LYS A 885 -2.00 -24.10 50.15
N GLU A 886 -3.10 -24.83 50.04
CA GLU A 886 -4.38 -24.36 49.52
C GLU A 886 -5.00 -23.27 50.41
N PHE A 887 -6.08 -22.68 49.92
CA PHE A 887 -6.94 -21.72 50.58
C PHE A 887 -8.36 -22.30 50.63
N PHE A 888 -9.17 -21.82 51.56
CA PHE A 888 -10.58 -22.18 51.72
C PHE A 888 -11.49 -20.96 51.58
N TRP A 889 -11.00 -19.78 52.00
CA TRP A 889 -11.80 -18.57 52.00
C TRP A 889 -11.47 -17.63 50.82
N TYR A 890 -12.51 -17.08 50.19
CA TYR A 890 -12.43 -16.02 49.19
C TYR A 890 -13.71 -15.14 49.19
N PRO A 891 -13.63 -13.85 48.83
CA PRO A 891 -14.78 -12.96 48.71
C PRO A 891 -15.47 -13.10 47.35
N GLU A 892 -16.78 -12.81 47.30
CA GLU A 892 -17.60 -12.78 46.08
C GLU A 892 -18.33 -11.44 45.92
N GLY A 893 -18.98 -11.24 44.77
CA GLY A 893 -19.87 -10.10 44.52
C GLY A 893 -19.16 -8.84 44.00
N PHE A 894 -17.93 -8.96 43.51
CA PHE A 894 -17.17 -7.88 42.88
C PHE A 894 -16.66 -8.26 41.49
N GLN A 895 -16.29 -7.26 40.71
CA GLN A 895 -15.65 -7.39 39.40
C GLN A 895 -14.40 -6.49 39.31
N PRO A 896 -13.41 -6.86 38.48
CA PRO A 896 -12.24 -6.01 38.26
C PRO A 896 -12.64 -4.71 37.55
N LYS A 897 -12.00 -3.59 37.90
CA LYS A 897 -12.08 -2.37 37.09
C LYS A 897 -11.37 -2.57 35.75
N ARG A 898 -11.73 -1.76 34.73
CA ARG A 898 -11.10 -1.86 33.39
C ARG A 898 -9.58 -1.64 33.39
N ALA A 899 -9.08 -0.79 34.29
CA ALA A 899 -7.65 -0.53 34.46
C ALA A 899 -6.96 -1.53 35.40
N ALA A 900 -7.70 -2.50 35.95
CA ALA A 900 -7.16 -3.49 36.88
C ALA A 900 -6.48 -4.64 36.15
N GLU A 901 -5.23 -4.87 36.56
CA GLU A 901 -4.48 -6.04 36.19
C GLU A 901 -4.78 -7.16 37.19
N VAL A 902 -5.25 -8.29 36.67
CA VAL A 902 -5.56 -9.48 37.46
C VAL A 902 -4.31 -10.35 37.50
N LEU A 903 -3.74 -10.56 38.68
CA LEU A 903 -2.52 -11.36 38.88
C LEU A 903 -2.85 -12.83 39.16
N ALA A 904 -3.91 -13.10 39.91
CA ALA A 904 -4.33 -14.45 40.23
C ALA A 904 -5.85 -14.57 40.23
N VAL A 905 -6.35 -15.72 39.78
CA VAL A 905 -7.77 -16.07 39.73
C VAL A 905 -8.05 -17.35 40.51
N HIS A 906 -9.31 -17.52 40.89
CA HIS A 906 -9.83 -18.77 41.41
C HIS A 906 -9.96 -19.79 40.26
N PRO A 907 -9.57 -21.06 40.44
CA PRO A 907 -9.57 -22.05 39.35
C PRO A 907 -10.98 -22.39 38.85
N THR A 908 -11.96 -22.50 39.76
CA THR A 908 -13.34 -22.95 39.46
C THR A 908 -14.42 -21.87 39.64
N ALA A 909 -14.35 -21.01 40.65
CA ALA A 909 -15.31 -19.93 40.90
C ALA A 909 -15.33 -18.89 39.76
N LYS A 910 -16.51 -18.32 39.48
CA LYS A 910 -16.75 -17.42 38.34
C LYS A 910 -17.39 -16.10 38.77
N ILE A 911 -17.23 -15.05 37.95
CA ILE A 911 -17.85 -13.75 38.17
C ILE A 911 -19.33 -13.78 37.70
N GLY A 912 -20.27 -13.91 38.64
CA GLY A 912 -21.71 -13.88 38.34
C GLY A 912 -22.12 -14.96 37.33
N LYS A 913 -22.98 -14.62 36.35
CA LYS A 913 -23.40 -15.53 35.25
C LYS A 913 -22.42 -15.57 34.07
N LYS A 914 -21.31 -14.83 34.10
CA LYS A 914 -20.31 -14.82 33.02
C LYS A 914 -19.37 -16.01 33.15
N SER A 915 -18.77 -16.43 32.03
CA SER A 915 -17.81 -17.55 32.00
C SER A 915 -16.38 -17.17 32.47
N GLU A 916 -16.18 -15.99 33.04
CA GLU A 916 -14.88 -15.49 33.50
C GLU A 916 -14.58 -15.96 34.92
N LYS A 917 -13.34 -16.44 35.16
CA LYS A 917 -12.86 -16.89 36.48
C LYS A 917 -12.83 -15.73 37.47
N LEU A 918 -13.14 -15.99 38.73
CA LEU A 918 -13.16 -14.98 39.79
C LEU A 918 -11.74 -14.47 40.10
N PRO A 919 -11.46 -13.16 39.98
CA PRO A 919 -10.15 -12.62 40.31
C PRO A 919 -9.95 -12.52 41.82
N LEU A 920 -8.82 -13.00 42.31
CA LEU A 920 -8.48 -13.00 43.73
C LEU A 920 -7.40 -11.98 44.06
N ILE A 921 -6.44 -11.74 43.16
CA ILE A 921 -5.37 -10.77 43.38
C ILE A 921 -5.40 -9.78 42.24
N LEU A 922 -5.71 -8.53 42.57
CA LEU A 922 -5.87 -7.44 41.62
C LEU A 922 -4.94 -6.30 41.98
N GLN A 923 -4.45 -5.60 40.97
CA GLN A 923 -3.75 -4.35 41.17
C GLN A 923 -4.10 -3.35 40.09
N HIS A 924 -3.96 -2.07 40.41
CA HIS A 924 -3.88 -1.01 39.41
C HIS A 924 -3.14 0.20 39.97
N PHE A 925 -2.90 1.17 39.10
CA PHE A 925 -2.49 2.51 39.51
C PHE A 925 -3.73 3.38 39.70
N ALA A 926 -3.82 4.02 40.85
CA ALA A 926 -4.81 5.05 41.14
C ALA A 926 -4.05 6.37 41.30
N GLY A 927 -4.09 7.22 40.26
CA GLY A 927 -3.24 8.41 40.20
C GLY A 927 -1.75 8.03 40.15
N ALA A 928 -0.93 8.63 41.03
CA ALA A 928 0.49 8.32 41.14
C ALA A 928 0.79 7.02 41.93
N GLY A 929 -0.15 6.58 42.78
CA GLY A 929 0.03 5.48 43.72
C GLY A 929 -0.49 4.15 43.20
N ARG A 930 -0.02 3.07 43.83
CA ARG A 930 -0.44 1.71 43.51
C ARG A 930 -1.44 1.21 44.54
N CYS A 931 -2.54 0.64 44.07
CA CYS A 931 -3.51 -0.03 44.92
C CYS A 931 -3.59 -1.52 44.55
N MET A 932 -3.50 -2.39 45.55
CA MET A 932 -3.58 -3.84 45.41
C MET A 932 -4.67 -4.39 46.32
N PHE A 933 -5.48 -5.30 45.81
CA PHE A 933 -6.46 -6.06 46.57
C PHE A 933 -6.04 -7.54 46.63
N LEU A 934 -5.92 -8.06 47.85
CA LEU A 934 -5.63 -9.46 48.14
C LEU A 934 -6.91 -10.13 48.65
N GLY A 935 -7.67 -10.77 47.77
CA GLY A 935 -8.91 -11.48 48.05
C GLY A 935 -8.74 -12.85 48.69
N VAL A 936 -7.69 -13.03 49.50
CA VAL A 936 -7.45 -14.24 50.31
C VAL A 936 -6.99 -13.81 51.71
N SER A 937 -7.41 -14.53 52.74
CA SER A 937 -7.14 -14.19 54.15
C SER A 937 -6.28 -15.24 54.88
N GLU A 938 -5.81 -16.27 54.17
CA GLU A 938 -5.14 -17.44 54.76
C GLU A 938 -3.71 -17.68 54.26
N THR A 939 -3.00 -16.62 53.83
CA THR A 939 -1.62 -16.77 53.34
C THR A 939 -0.66 -17.23 54.44
N TRP A 940 -1.02 -17.01 55.71
CA TRP A 940 -0.34 -17.59 56.87
C TRP A 940 -0.12 -19.10 56.79
N ARG A 941 -0.95 -19.85 56.05
CA ARG A 941 -0.77 -21.29 55.83
C ARG A 941 0.51 -21.62 55.07
N TRP A 942 1.04 -20.69 54.29
CA TRP A 942 2.34 -20.82 53.61
C TRP A 942 3.52 -20.70 54.59
N ASN A 943 3.33 -20.19 55.80
CA ASN A 943 4.38 -20.12 56.83
C ASN A 943 4.67 -21.48 57.50
N TRP A 944 4.13 -22.58 56.99
CA TRP A 944 4.28 -23.92 57.57
C TRP A 944 5.57 -24.62 57.12
N ARG A 945 6.44 -24.99 58.08
CA ARG A 945 7.68 -25.77 57.87
C ARG A 945 8.59 -25.20 56.77
N GLU A 946 8.78 -25.92 55.68
CA GLU A 946 9.75 -25.62 54.61
C GLU A 946 9.31 -24.46 53.71
N ASP A 947 8.02 -24.09 53.70
CA ASP A 947 7.48 -23.03 52.85
C ASP A 947 7.55 -21.63 53.49
N GLN A 948 8.01 -21.54 54.74
CA GLN A 948 8.19 -20.26 55.44
C GLN A 948 9.06 -19.27 54.66
N LEU A 949 10.07 -19.74 53.93
CA LEU A 949 10.90 -18.86 53.09
C LEU A 949 10.09 -18.20 51.96
N HIS A 950 9.17 -18.94 51.34
CA HIS A 950 8.29 -18.45 50.28
C HIS A 950 7.24 -17.48 50.82
N TYR A 951 6.67 -17.75 52.00
CA TYR A 951 5.79 -16.80 52.71
C TYR A 951 6.50 -15.47 52.98
N ASN A 952 7.72 -15.54 53.54
CA ASN A 952 8.52 -14.35 53.81
C ASN A 952 8.84 -13.59 52.52
N GLN A 953 9.20 -14.31 51.46
CA GLN A 953 9.52 -13.71 50.17
C GLN A 953 8.31 -13.03 49.55
N PHE A 954 7.14 -13.67 49.54
CA PHE A 954 5.88 -13.10 49.04
C PHE A 954 5.55 -11.77 49.71
N TRP A 955 5.53 -11.74 51.05
CA TRP A 955 5.12 -10.54 51.80
C TRP A 955 6.15 -9.42 51.73
N ILE A 956 7.45 -9.73 51.82
CA ILE A 956 8.50 -8.71 51.70
C ILE A 956 8.60 -8.17 50.28
N GLN A 957 8.45 -9.01 49.26
CA GLN A 957 8.36 -8.54 47.87
C GLN A 957 7.11 -7.70 47.67
N THR A 958 5.96 -8.08 48.23
CA THR A 958 4.73 -7.29 48.15
C THR A 958 4.91 -5.91 48.79
N VAL A 959 5.41 -5.81 50.02
CA VAL A 959 5.65 -4.51 50.67
C VAL A 959 6.65 -3.65 49.90
N ARG A 960 7.77 -4.23 49.44
CA ARG A 960 8.74 -3.52 48.61
C ARG A 960 8.13 -3.05 47.30
N TYR A 961 7.34 -3.91 46.66
CA TYR A 961 6.67 -3.61 45.42
C TYR A 961 5.69 -2.46 45.60
N MET A 962 4.86 -2.49 46.64
CA MET A 962 3.92 -1.41 46.99
C MET A 962 4.64 -0.10 47.35
N ALA A 963 5.81 -0.15 47.98
CA ALA A 963 6.60 1.05 48.31
C ALA A 963 7.28 1.70 47.09
N ARG A 964 7.49 0.96 46.00
CA ARG A 964 8.18 1.45 44.79
C ARG A 964 7.36 2.41 43.93
N SER A 965 6.08 2.64 44.22
CA SER A 965 5.25 3.58 43.45
C SER A 965 5.63 5.04 43.65
N LYS A 966 6.23 5.38 44.79
CA LYS A 966 6.74 6.73 45.07
C LYS A 966 7.98 7.03 44.24
N VAL A 967 7.90 8.07 43.43
CA VAL A 967 9.07 8.64 42.77
C VAL A 967 9.77 9.57 43.74
N GLY A 968 11.01 9.23 44.11
CA GLY A 968 11.80 9.99 45.08
C GLY A 968 12.75 11.03 44.47
N ARG A 969 12.77 11.22 43.15
CA ARG A 969 13.56 12.26 42.45
C ARG A 969 12.88 12.63 41.13
N ILE A 970 13.21 13.77 40.55
CA ILE A 970 12.76 14.09 39.19
C ILE A 970 13.39 13.08 38.21
N GLU A 971 12.58 12.40 37.42
CA GLU A 971 13.03 11.44 36.41
C GLU A 971 12.71 11.97 35.01
N LEU A 972 13.70 11.92 34.11
CA LEU A 972 13.55 12.18 32.69
C LEU A 972 13.68 10.84 31.96
N ARG A 973 12.62 10.43 31.24
CA ARG A 973 12.56 9.18 30.49
C ARG A 973 12.21 9.44 29.03
N LEU A 974 12.66 8.53 28.15
CA LEU A 974 12.26 8.47 26.76
C LEU A 974 11.24 7.32 26.58
N ASP A 975 10.45 7.35 25.51
CA ASP A 975 9.44 6.33 25.21
C ASP A 975 10.03 4.95 24.93
N ARG A 976 11.22 4.90 24.34
CA ARG A 976 11.97 3.67 24.08
C ARG A 976 13.44 3.85 24.42
N GLN A 977 14.10 2.73 24.69
CA GLN A 977 15.52 2.68 25.03
C GLN A 977 16.39 2.16 23.88
N THR A 978 15.78 1.71 22.78
CA THR A 978 16.46 1.33 21.54
C THR A 978 16.85 2.57 20.72
N PRO A 979 17.85 2.47 19.84
CA PRO A 979 18.14 3.53 18.87
C PRO A 979 16.89 3.88 18.05
N TYR A 980 16.71 5.16 17.80
CA TYR A 980 15.67 5.68 16.91
C TYR A 980 16.20 5.74 15.49
N ARG A 981 15.33 5.74 14.49
CA ARG A 981 15.71 6.02 13.10
C ARG A 981 15.42 7.46 12.73
N ARG A 982 16.09 7.96 11.70
CA ARG A 982 15.86 9.31 11.17
C ARG A 982 14.37 9.56 10.94
N GLY A 983 13.84 10.62 11.56
CA GLY A 983 12.43 11.02 11.44
C GLY A 983 11.46 10.31 12.38
N GLU A 984 11.91 9.33 13.19
CA GLU A 984 11.07 8.75 14.23
C GLU A 984 10.84 9.75 15.38
N PRO A 985 9.60 9.86 15.89
CA PRO A 985 9.31 10.75 17.00
C PRO A 985 9.91 10.22 18.30
N ILE A 986 10.68 11.06 19.01
CA ILE A 986 11.17 10.77 20.35
C ILE A 986 10.22 11.41 21.36
N LYS A 987 9.51 10.61 22.15
CA LYS A 987 8.64 11.12 23.22
C LYS A 987 9.41 11.13 24.53
N MET A 988 9.55 12.33 25.11
CA MET A 988 10.22 12.55 26.39
C MET A 988 9.19 12.82 27.49
N MET A 989 9.42 12.24 28.66
CA MET A 989 8.56 12.37 29.83
C MET A 989 9.39 12.77 31.04
N VAL A 990 8.97 13.83 31.72
CA VAL A 990 9.53 14.25 33.01
C VAL A 990 8.50 13.97 34.10
N ARG A 991 8.89 13.20 35.11
CA ARG A 991 8.07 12.95 36.30
C ARG A 991 8.73 13.54 37.54
N PHE A 992 8.02 14.38 38.27
CA PHE A 992 8.47 15.00 39.51
C PHE A 992 8.29 14.05 40.71
N PRO A 993 9.08 14.23 41.79
CA PRO A 993 8.94 13.43 43.00
C PRO A 993 7.57 13.63 43.65
N ASP A 994 6.99 12.53 44.14
CA ASP A 994 5.67 12.56 44.78
C ASP A 994 5.73 13.17 46.20
N ASP A 995 6.92 13.14 46.83
CA ASP A 995 7.18 13.67 48.17
C ASP A 995 7.34 15.22 48.20
N GLU A 996 7.53 15.87 47.05
CA GLU A 996 7.65 17.34 46.94
C GLU A 996 6.32 18.00 46.53
N LYS A 997 6.18 19.32 46.72
CA LYS A 997 4.99 20.03 46.19
C LYS A 997 5.04 19.98 44.65
N PRO A 998 3.94 19.61 43.97
CA PRO A 998 3.92 19.60 42.51
C PRO A 998 4.25 21.00 41.96
N PRO A 999 4.91 21.10 40.78
CA PRO A 999 5.17 22.39 40.14
C PRO A 999 3.84 23.15 39.98
N ALA A 1000 3.86 24.46 40.23
CA ALA A 1000 2.67 25.29 40.05
C ALA A 1000 2.19 25.20 38.59
N ASP A 1001 0.90 25.42 38.33
CA ASP A 1001 0.36 25.32 36.96
C ASP A 1001 1.04 26.28 35.97
N ASN A 1002 1.67 27.35 36.48
CA ASN A 1002 2.43 28.32 35.70
C ASN A 1002 3.95 28.03 35.63
N THR A 1003 4.42 26.89 36.13
CA THR A 1003 5.83 26.49 36.05
C THR A 1003 6.10 25.80 34.72
N GLU A 1004 6.90 26.43 33.87
CA GLU A 1004 7.35 25.81 32.62
C GLU A 1004 8.41 24.74 32.92
N VAL A 1005 8.19 23.53 32.40
CA VAL A 1005 9.16 22.43 32.48
C VAL A 1005 9.89 22.37 31.15
N ARG A 1006 11.20 22.59 31.18
CA ARG A 1006 12.04 22.67 29.97
C ARG A 1006 13.15 21.63 30.00
N VAL A 1007 13.38 20.98 28.87
CA VAL A 1007 14.46 20.01 28.65
C VAL A 1007 15.38 20.54 27.56
N THR A 1008 16.68 20.62 27.85
CA THR A 1008 17.72 20.88 26.85
C THR A 1008 18.05 19.58 26.13
N VAL A 1009 17.93 19.59 24.81
CA VAL A 1009 18.29 18.52 23.90
C VAL A 1009 19.59 18.92 23.21
N GLU A 1010 20.69 18.26 23.55
CA GLU A 1010 21.99 18.39 22.88
C GLU A 1010 22.15 17.25 21.87
N ARG A 1011 22.48 17.57 20.62
CA ARG A 1011 22.82 16.62 19.57
C ARG A 1011 24.30 16.77 19.21
N ASN A 1012 25.04 15.67 19.25
CA ASN A 1012 26.39 15.59 18.67
C ASN A 1012 26.27 15.14 17.21
N LEU A 1013 26.91 15.87 16.29
CA LEU A 1013 26.91 15.55 14.87
C LEU A 1013 27.81 14.33 14.56
N PRO A 1014 27.38 13.38 13.71
CA PRO A 1014 28.22 12.27 13.28
C PRO A 1014 29.49 12.78 12.56
N GLY A 1015 30.66 12.24 12.93
CA GLY A 1015 31.95 12.59 12.31
C GLY A 1015 32.62 13.89 12.81
N LYS A 1016 31.91 14.71 13.59
CA LYS A 1016 32.45 15.94 14.23
C LYS A 1016 31.98 16.06 15.69
N PRO A 1017 32.61 15.33 16.63
CA PRO A 1017 32.18 15.29 18.03
C PRO A 1017 32.26 16.62 18.78
N THR A 1018 32.91 17.63 18.20
CA THR A 1018 33.08 18.98 18.79
C THR A 1018 31.94 19.95 18.46
N ASP A 1019 31.17 19.71 17.40
CA ASP A 1019 30.04 20.57 17.03
C ASP A 1019 28.75 20.04 17.69
N LYS A 1020 28.16 20.86 18.57
CA LYS A 1020 26.94 20.55 19.31
C LYS A 1020 25.79 21.44 18.87
N GLU A 1021 24.67 20.84 18.52
CA GLU A 1021 23.40 21.55 18.36
C GLU A 1021 22.59 21.41 19.66
N SER A 1022 22.24 22.53 20.31
CA SER A 1022 21.40 22.51 21.51
C SER A 1022 20.05 23.17 21.23
N ARG A 1023 18.95 22.49 21.57
CA ARG A 1023 17.59 23.02 21.49
C ARG A 1023 16.90 22.86 22.84
N ILE A 1024 16.10 23.85 23.24
CA ILE A 1024 15.25 23.75 24.44
C ILE A 1024 13.84 23.34 24.00
N VAL A 1025 13.28 22.31 24.63
CA VAL A 1025 11.93 21.80 24.40
C VAL A 1025 11.11 22.03 25.67
N GLN A 1026 9.95 22.67 25.53
CA GLN A 1026 8.99 22.87 26.61
C GLN A 1026 8.02 21.68 26.66
N LEU A 1027 7.78 21.15 27.87
CA LEU A 1027 6.90 20.02 28.08
C LEU A 1027 5.51 20.47 28.54
N THR A 1028 4.49 19.71 28.15
CA THR A 1028 3.09 19.93 28.52
C THR A 1028 2.68 18.96 29.62
N ARG A 1029 1.90 19.42 30.59
CA ARG A 1029 1.38 18.58 31.68
C ARG A 1029 0.43 17.52 31.13
N LEU A 1030 0.60 16.26 31.55
CA LEU A 1030 -0.25 15.15 31.13
C LEU A 1030 -1.62 15.24 31.83
N GLU A 1031 -2.72 15.13 31.07
CA GLU A 1031 -4.08 15.12 31.63
C GLU A 1031 -4.26 13.98 32.64
N GLY A 1032 -4.77 14.28 33.84
CA GLY A 1032 -4.95 13.32 34.93
C GLY A 1032 -3.72 13.09 35.83
N SER A 1033 -2.55 13.66 35.50
CA SER A 1033 -1.36 13.65 36.37
C SER A 1033 -0.98 15.06 36.85
N ARG A 1034 -0.73 15.23 38.15
CA ARG A 1034 -0.25 16.50 38.73
C ARG A 1034 1.27 16.68 38.67
N ALA A 1035 2.02 15.64 38.31
CA ALA A 1035 3.48 15.60 38.44
C ALA A 1035 4.19 15.07 37.17
N THR A 1036 3.47 14.86 36.07
CA THR A 1036 4.03 14.32 34.83
C THR A 1036 3.87 15.30 33.67
N PHE A 1037 4.95 15.53 32.95
CA PHE A 1037 5.01 16.40 31.78
C PHE A 1037 5.58 15.62 30.60
N GLU A 1038 5.05 15.83 29.40
CA GLU A 1038 5.50 15.16 28.18
C GLU A 1038 5.69 16.13 27.01
N ALA A 1039 6.61 15.76 26.11
CA ALA A 1039 6.77 16.40 24.81
C ALA A 1039 7.20 15.36 23.78
N THR A 1040 6.94 15.64 22.50
CA THR A 1040 7.35 14.77 21.39
C THR A 1040 8.22 15.56 20.42
N LEU A 1041 9.41 15.04 20.12
CA LEU A 1041 10.34 15.58 19.12
C LEU A 1041 10.17 14.83 17.80
N THR A 1042 9.58 15.47 16.78
CA THR A 1042 9.20 14.83 15.51
C THR A 1042 10.26 14.94 14.41
N GLN A 1043 11.20 15.87 14.52
CA GLN A 1043 12.29 16.05 13.56
C GLN A 1043 13.61 15.65 14.21
N THR A 1044 13.99 14.40 13.98
CA THR A 1044 15.16 13.76 14.60
C THR A 1044 16.16 13.38 13.51
N PRO A 1045 17.04 14.31 13.12
CA PRO A 1045 18.21 13.98 12.30
C PRO A 1045 19.12 12.95 13.00
N GLU A 1046 19.97 12.28 12.22
CA GLU A 1046 20.98 11.35 12.74
C GLU A 1046 21.97 12.01 13.72
N GLY A 1047 22.39 11.26 14.74
CA GLY A 1047 23.34 11.73 15.76
C GLY A 1047 23.09 11.15 17.15
N GLU A 1048 23.97 11.48 18.08
CA GLU A 1048 23.81 11.13 19.50
C GLU A 1048 23.09 12.26 20.24
N TYR A 1049 21.97 11.94 20.89
CA TYR A 1049 21.14 12.89 21.62
C TYR A 1049 21.34 12.73 23.11
N ARG A 1050 21.50 13.85 23.82
CA ARG A 1050 21.48 13.97 25.27
C ARG A 1050 20.37 14.93 25.68
N PHE A 1051 19.48 14.46 26.52
CA PHE A 1051 18.39 15.21 27.10
C PHE A 1051 18.75 15.54 28.54
N GLY A 1052 18.65 16.80 28.95
CA GLY A 1052 18.88 17.23 30.32
C GLY A 1052 17.79 18.20 30.76
N LEU A 1053 17.22 17.99 31.94
CA LEU A 1053 16.27 18.94 32.51
C LEU A 1053 16.97 20.28 32.81
N SER A 1054 16.49 21.36 32.20
CA SER A 1054 17.02 22.70 32.41
C SER A 1054 16.22 23.47 33.46
N GLU A 1055 14.90 23.41 33.38
CA GLU A 1055 13.99 24.05 34.33
C GLU A 1055 12.93 23.06 34.84
N PRO A 1056 12.74 22.95 36.17
CA PRO A 1056 13.43 23.67 37.24
C PRO A 1056 14.88 23.16 37.47
N ALA A 1057 15.76 24.08 37.87
CA ALA A 1057 17.17 23.77 38.10
C ALA A 1057 17.34 22.83 39.31
N THR A 1058 17.81 21.61 39.07
CA THR A 1058 17.95 20.56 40.09
C THR A 1058 19.38 20.00 40.12
N LYS A 1059 19.80 19.47 41.28
CA LYS A 1059 21.12 18.85 41.49
C LYS A 1059 20.94 17.47 42.14
N PRO A 1060 21.34 16.35 41.49
CA PRO A 1060 21.87 16.25 40.12
C PRO A 1060 20.79 16.53 39.05
N ARG A 1061 21.20 17.02 37.88
CA ARG A 1061 20.29 17.22 36.74
C ARG A 1061 19.91 15.87 36.15
N PRO A 1062 18.62 15.50 36.06
CA PRO A 1062 18.24 14.26 35.40
C PRO A 1062 18.54 14.34 33.90
N GLN A 1063 19.14 13.27 33.38
CA GLN A 1063 19.55 13.15 31.99
C GLN A 1063 19.05 11.84 31.38
N ALA A 1064 18.80 11.86 30.07
CA ALA A 1064 18.56 10.68 29.25
C ALA A 1064 19.39 10.80 27.97
N ALA A 1065 19.72 9.68 27.32
CA ALA A 1065 20.44 9.70 26.05
C ALA A 1065 19.88 8.65 25.10
N CYS A 1066 19.92 8.93 23.80
CA CYS A 1066 19.60 7.97 22.76
C CYS A 1066 20.42 8.25 21.49
N LYS A 1067 20.51 7.26 20.60
CA LYS A 1067 21.16 7.39 19.30
C LYS A 1067 20.10 7.37 18.20
N VAL A 1068 20.19 8.30 17.25
CA VAL A 1068 19.38 8.29 16.03
C VAL A 1068 20.25 7.80 14.88
N LEU A 1069 19.89 6.66 14.31
CA LEU A 1069 20.60 6.01 13.21
C LEU A 1069 20.07 6.50 11.86
N ALA A 1070 20.92 6.40 10.83
CA ALA A 1070 20.50 6.54 9.44
C ALA A 1070 19.47 5.45 9.09
N PRO A 1071 18.61 5.69 8.08
CA PRO A 1071 17.83 4.61 7.48
C PRO A 1071 18.76 3.48 7.01
N PRO A 1072 18.28 2.22 7.03
CA PRO A 1072 19.06 1.09 6.54
C PRO A 1072 19.40 1.31 5.06
N GLY A 1073 20.68 1.41 4.74
CA GLY A 1073 21.16 1.62 3.36
C GLY A 1073 21.31 0.32 2.58
N GLU A 1074 21.42 0.43 1.26
CA GLU A 1074 22.43 -0.28 0.48
C GLU A 1074 23.03 -1.58 1.05
N MET A 1075 24.01 -1.31 1.91
CA MET A 1075 25.00 -2.25 2.40
C MET A 1075 24.54 -3.04 3.63
N GLU A 1076 23.39 -2.72 4.23
CA GLU A 1076 22.80 -3.55 5.29
C GLU A 1076 22.12 -4.80 4.72
N PHE A 1077 21.62 -4.74 3.48
CA PHE A 1077 20.89 -5.84 2.83
C PHE A 1077 21.70 -6.45 1.67
N LEU A 1078 22.82 -7.09 1.98
CA LEU A 1078 23.65 -7.74 0.96
C LEU A 1078 23.08 -9.06 0.42
N ARG A 1079 22.01 -9.61 1.01
CA ARG A 1079 21.43 -10.88 0.54
C ARG A 1079 20.61 -10.66 -0.73
N MET A 1080 20.83 -11.49 -1.74
CA MET A 1080 19.99 -11.48 -2.94
C MET A 1080 18.54 -11.88 -2.58
N ASN A 1081 17.56 -11.06 -2.95
CA ASN A 1081 16.14 -11.28 -2.68
C ASN A 1081 15.49 -12.18 -3.74
N GLU A 1082 15.95 -13.43 -3.80
CA GLU A 1082 15.49 -14.42 -4.78
C GLU A 1082 13.98 -14.67 -4.72
N ASP A 1083 13.41 -14.75 -3.51
CA ASP A 1083 12.01 -15.11 -3.30
C ASP A 1083 11.04 -14.08 -3.90
N GLU A 1084 11.31 -12.78 -3.72
CA GLU A 1084 10.45 -11.74 -4.26
C GLU A 1084 10.60 -11.58 -5.78
N MET A 1085 11.82 -11.66 -6.31
CA MET A 1085 12.06 -11.63 -7.75
C MET A 1085 11.38 -12.81 -8.46
N ARG A 1086 11.47 -14.02 -7.89
CA ARG A 1086 10.79 -15.21 -8.43
C ARG A 1086 9.27 -15.06 -8.43
N LYS A 1087 8.68 -14.61 -7.32
CA LYS A 1087 7.24 -14.35 -7.22
C LYS A 1087 6.78 -13.27 -8.21
N ALA A 1088 7.54 -12.19 -8.37
CA ALA A 1088 7.23 -11.12 -9.31
C ALA A 1088 7.29 -11.60 -10.78
N ALA A 1089 8.26 -12.44 -11.11
CA ALA A 1089 8.34 -13.08 -12.42
C ALA A 1089 7.10 -13.96 -12.68
N GLU A 1090 6.71 -14.80 -11.73
CA GLU A 1090 5.54 -15.69 -11.85
C GLU A 1090 4.23 -14.91 -12.04
N ILE A 1091 4.02 -13.84 -11.28
CA ILE A 1091 2.82 -12.98 -11.38
C ILE A 1091 2.71 -12.34 -12.78
N SER A 1092 3.83 -11.86 -13.33
CA SER A 1092 3.87 -11.25 -14.67
C SER A 1092 3.96 -12.25 -15.81
N LYS A 1093 4.00 -13.56 -15.53
CA LYS A 1093 4.21 -14.66 -16.50
C LYS A 1093 5.60 -14.65 -17.16
N GLY A 1094 6.59 -14.04 -16.52
CA GLY A 1094 8.01 -14.17 -16.87
C GLY A 1094 8.71 -15.28 -16.09
N ARG A 1095 10.04 -15.24 -16.00
CA ARG A 1095 10.86 -16.22 -15.24
C ARG A 1095 12.05 -15.58 -14.52
N PHE A 1096 12.51 -16.26 -13.47
CA PHE A 1096 13.72 -15.92 -12.72
C PHE A 1096 14.89 -16.83 -13.13
N TYR A 1097 16.07 -16.22 -13.31
CA TYR A 1097 17.32 -16.88 -13.69
C TYR A 1097 18.44 -16.51 -12.73
N THR A 1098 19.34 -17.45 -12.52
CA THR A 1098 20.65 -17.26 -11.87
C THR A 1098 21.74 -17.12 -12.92
N LEU A 1099 22.98 -16.79 -12.50
CA LEU A 1099 24.12 -16.60 -13.42
C LEU A 1099 24.40 -17.79 -14.36
N ASP A 1100 24.05 -19.02 -13.97
CA ASP A 1100 24.21 -20.24 -14.77
C ASP A 1100 23.06 -20.50 -15.78
N GLY A 1101 21.93 -19.79 -15.65
CA GLY A 1101 20.72 -20.03 -16.44
C GLY A 1101 20.51 -19.07 -17.62
N MET A 1102 21.34 -18.02 -17.75
CA MET A 1102 21.07 -16.90 -18.64
C MET A 1102 21.01 -17.29 -20.13
N GLU A 1103 21.77 -18.28 -20.57
CA GLU A 1103 21.74 -18.73 -21.97
C GLU A 1103 20.33 -19.20 -22.41
N ARG A 1104 19.51 -19.67 -21.46
CA ARG A 1104 18.12 -20.09 -21.72
C ARG A 1104 17.16 -18.92 -21.87
N LEU A 1105 17.48 -17.74 -21.29
CA LEU A 1105 16.64 -16.56 -21.40
C LEU A 1105 16.40 -16.18 -22.86
N ILE A 1106 17.44 -16.32 -23.70
CA ILE A 1106 17.34 -16.03 -25.13
C ILE A 1106 16.23 -16.87 -25.75
N ASP A 1107 16.20 -18.18 -25.50
CA ASP A 1107 15.21 -19.15 -26.01
C ASP A 1107 13.79 -18.97 -25.48
N GLU A 1108 13.63 -18.25 -24.38
CA GLU A 1108 12.32 -18.05 -23.74
C GLU A 1108 11.75 -16.64 -23.89
N LEU A 1109 12.53 -15.71 -24.45
CA LEU A 1109 12.00 -14.42 -24.87
C LEU A 1109 10.95 -14.61 -25.97
N PRO A 1110 9.82 -13.88 -25.91
CA PRO A 1110 8.78 -13.98 -26.94
C PRO A 1110 9.35 -13.66 -28.32
N ASP A 1111 8.96 -14.44 -29.33
CA ASP A 1111 9.36 -14.20 -30.72
C ASP A 1111 8.83 -12.86 -31.21
N GLY A 1112 9.67 -12.11 -31.92
CA GLY A 1112 9.26 -10.85 -32.53
C GLY A 1112 8.36 -11.10 -33.75
N GLU A 1113 7.04 -11.12 -33.55
CA GLU A 1113 6.11 -10.87 -34.65
C GLU A 1113 6.09 -9.37 -34.94
N ARG A 1114 6.11 -9.01 -36.22
CA ARG A 1114 5.99 -7.61 -36.60
C ARG A 1114 4.59 -7.11 -36.26
N ILE A 1115 4.56 -6.04 -35.50
CA ILE A 1115 3.33 -5.48 -34.93
C ILE A 1115 3.07 -4.09 -35.48
N SER A 1116 1.80 -3.75 -35.63
CA SER A 1116 1.37 -2.47 -36.17
C SER A 1116 1.79 -1.34 -35.22
N VAL A 1117 2.72 -0.49 -35.66
CA VAL A 1117 3.29 0.62 -34.88
C VAL A 1117 2.34 1.81 -34.82
N ASN A 1118 1.51 1.99 -35.87
CA ASN A 1118 0.56 3.10 -35.98
C ASN A 1118 -0.87 2.59 -36.20
N VAL A 1119 -1.84 3.38 -35.73
CA VAL A 1119 -3.25 3.28 -36.15
C VAL A 1119 -3.28 3.48 -37.67
N ALA A 1120 -3.95 2.58 -38.39
CA ALA A 1120 -4.06 2.66 -39.84
C ALA A 1120 -4.65 4.03 -40.22
N GLY A 1121 -3.97 4.75 -41.11
CA GLY A 1121 -4.55 5.97 -41.70
C GLY A 1121 -5.91 5.67 -42.36
N PRO A 1122 -6.72 6.70 -42.66
CA PRO A 1122 -8.04 6.50 -43.24
C PRO A 1122 -7.92 5.62 -44.51
N PRO A 1123 -8.74 4.56 -44.63
CA PRO A 1123 -8.59 3.62 -45.72
C PRO A 1123 -8.83 4.28 -47.07
N VAL A 1124 -8.04 3.91 -48.07
CA VAL A 1124 -8.29 4.32 -49.45
C VAL A 1124 -9.50 3.54 -49.95
N VAL A 1125 -10.58 4.25 -50.27
CA VAL A 1125 -11.84 3.66 -50.74
C VAL A 1125 -11.73 3.27 -52.21
N VAL A 1126 -11.27 2.05 -52.48
CA VAL A 1126 -10.98 1.56 -53.84
C VAL A 1126 -12.25 1.44 -54.68
N TRP A 1127 -13.34 0.93 -54.10
CA TRP A 1127 -14.60 0.71 -54.82
C TRP A 1127 -15.24 1.99 -55.37
N ASN A 1128 -14.94 3.15 -54.78
CA ASN A 1128 -15.46 4.45 -55.22
C ASN A 1128 -14.48 5.19 -56.16
N SER A 1129 -13.51 4.49 -56.75
CA SER A 1129 -12.60 5.10 -57.72
C SER A 1129 -13.30 5.38 -59.04
N SER A 1130 -13.08 6.58 -59.59
CA SER A 1130 -13.62 6.99 -60.90
C SER A 1130 -13.17 6.05 -62.03
N LEU A 1131 -11.97 5.49 -61.93
CA LEU A 1131 -11.41 4.57 -62.93
C LEU A 1131 -12.15 3.23 -62.98
N LEU A 1132 -12.53 2.66 -61.83
CA LEU A 1132 -13.32 1.42 -61.79
C LEU A 1132 -14.75 1.64 -62.31
N PHE A 1133 -15.36 2.81 -62.03
CA PHE A 1133 -16.65 3.18 -62.61
C PHE A 1133 -16.57 3.37 -64.13
N LEU A 1134 -15.53 4.04 -64.63
CA LEU A 1134 -15.30 4.19 -66.07
C LEU A 1134 -15.05 2.84 -66.75
N LEU A 1135 -14.36 1.91 -66.08
CA LEU A 1135 -14.18 0.54 -66.56
C LEU A 1135 -15.53 -0.20 -66.63
N ALA A 1136 -16.36 -0.13 -65.59
CA ALA A 1136 -17.69 -0.73 -65.56
C ALA A 1136 -18.60 -0.18 -66.66
N LEU A 1137 -18.64 1.15 -66.79
CA LEU A 1137 -19.39 1.85 -67.84
C LEU A 1137 -18.86 1.49 -69.22
N GLY A 1138 -17.54 1.41 -69.39
CA GLY A 1138 -16.88 1.00 -70.62
C GLY A 1138 -17.25 -0.43 -71.03
N LEU A 1139 -17.23 -1.38 -70.09
CA LEU A 1139 -17.63 -2.77 -70.33
C LEU A 1139 -19.09 -2.85 -70.79
N PHE A 1140 -20.00 -2.18 -70.07
CA PHE A 1140 -21.43 -2.16 -70.39
C PHE A 1140 -21.73 -1.48 -71.74
N THR A 1141 -21.14 -0.30 -71.99
CA THR A 1141 -21.38 0.47 -73.22
C THR A 1141 -20.74 -0.18 -74.45
N SER A 1142 -19.54 -0.78 -74.32
CA SER A 1142 -18.91 -1.51 -75.41
C SER A 1142 -19.72 -2.74 -75.79
N GLU A 1143 -20.23 -3.46 -74.80
CA GLU A 1143 -21.13 -4.59 -75.03
C GLU A 1143 -22.40 -4.16 -75.78
N TRP A 1144 -23.05 -3.08 -75.33
CA TRP A 1144 -24.24 -2.54 -75.97
C TRP A 1144 -23.99 -2.07 -77.41
N LEU A 1145 -22.89 -1.34 -77.65
CA LEU A 1145 -22.52 -0.86 -78.99
C LEU A 1145 -22.25 -2.03 -79.96
N LEU A 1146 -21.55 -3.06 -79.51
CA LEU A 1146 -21.29 -4.26 -80.31
C LEU A 1146 -22.59 -5.00 -80.64
N ARG A 1147 -23.50 -5.15 -79.67
CA ARG A 1147 -24.83 -5.77 -79.91
C ARG A 1147 -25.66 -4.95 -80.90
N LYS A 1148 -25.66 -3.62 -80.79
CA LYS A 1148 -26.34 -2.72 -81.74
C LYS A 1148 -25.80 -2.84 -83.17
N GLN A 1149 -24.48 -2.90 -83.33
CA GLN A 1149 -23.83 -3.02 -84.64
C GLN A 1149 -24.23 -4.30 -85.38
N LYS A 1150 -24.58 -5.36 -84.66
CA LYS A 1150 -25.00 -6.65 -85.20
C LYS A 1150 -26.51 -6.87 -85.17
N ASN A 1151 -27.30 -5.83 -84.90
CA ASN A 1151 -28.76 -5.88 -84.78
C ASN A 1151 -29.24 -6.94 -83.77
N LEU A 1152 -28.55 -7.07 -82.63
CA LEU A 1152 -28.88 -7.98 -81.52
C LEU A 1152 -29.60 -7.24 -80.36
N LEU A 1153 -30.33 -6.15 -80.65
CA LEU A 1153 -31.03 -5.30 -79.68
C LEU A 1153 -32.47 -5.01 -80.10
#